data_AF-A0A932B5K4-F1
#
_entry.id   AF-A0A932B5K4-F1
#
_cell.length_a   1.000
_cell.length_b   1.000
_cell.length_c   1.000
_cell.angle_alpha   90.00
_cell.angle_beta   90.00
_cell.angle_gamma   90.00
#
_symmetry.space_group_name_H-M   'P 1'
#
loop_
_entity.id
_entity.type
_entity.pdbx_description
1 polymer ?
#
loop_
_entity_poly.entity_id
_entity_poly.type
_entity_poly.pdbx_seq_one_letter_code
_entity_poly.pdbx_strand_id
1 'polypeptide(L)'
;MRLPAGVLLWLRGSLWLCLLAWAGLAQAYNYAGNYTFAARWNEWGRYFSGGVWVYPEEFGNFNEYDVCPPQQVSVIFPSAMVPGNVKQTCDNLWVALIESSYILSSSTRKTRAKDLSEDWIIDFVDPNDSSNNYYFNWYSNQLVVAWWWWNDPSVGRWAYPIVLNGGPHNGESVLGNSDLLAFSDKLFVMLDSDGSLSYYWYGAAGLLYYDAPATKFKNGSWNGQTLTSKLQYMIGAEQAALYFLEGSSTLHVFDYNLNWQRTETVALGNELSGYTMGDLVDNKIPGYTYIGWDVGPIVIGVTALRPLDHIEVTSASSSGTAGTPISFTLKACATADCSTLYTRGVSGYLMMSDGSNVAFNMAAGTSTVNTSLTVATAPAAGYVTASLTSLSVTPIGSPSIYCGFGVTATSSASCNYSVASPLHHLSVTTTSSSGLTCTPTTFTIVACANAACTGTFSGSVSGNLTLSGAGATVKPSASNAFSITGGASSTTVSAQVTVVPASGYVTVGLSGLTMTPSGSPTVYCGLGSAASAGGSCNYNVNTAGLLLAVANHLSETSTAMTVTAVKQGTNTASCVPAFASVSKTVNVKCAYSNPTSGTLPVRVAGTALNAGGSAASACDGAGANISLSFDTTGQATTNVQYADVGQMSLTASYSGSGADAGLSMSGTTSFIASPASFGFSGVTASSLVAGNAFSATITARNSAGAATPNFGKESAVTTDYVRLGWNKYRPTGTNSSAGSLSGSGTSGGSPYISSTGFNAGAITVSDLKWTEVGTGDLTASLVSGSYLGSGTGVSGSTGSTGAVGPFVPHHFNVTTGLTCGSFIYSGQPLDTLTVTAANASNGTTTNYDGTGNTSPNYAKAVTLSAVGASGSLSPSVVNASDFTRGVAAFSSVSATLPTFTFSNKLTAPTSVLIRATDASGVSSSAGSEQAMSVRSGRLKVSNAFGSEKSSLVIPVQAQYWNGRAWVVNGSDSCTSVPAASVVRSNYLDSKGASTSAWTTTPSAISIVAGNGSLTLSAPTANGTGSVDFALNLGSTSTDQSCLATHPSSTGAGLGWLRAQNGSANACAGVTTYDRDPSARATFGVYSPETRRMVFTRDLY
;
A
#
# COMPACT_ATOMS: atom_id res chain seq x y z
N MET A 1 -45.45 20.54 -55.77
CA MET A 1 -46.05 19.44 -55.00
C MET A 1 -46.02 19.81 -53.52
N ARG A 2 -47.19 19.82 -52.87
CA ARG A 2 -47.35 19.89 -51.41
C ARG A 2 -47.23 18.49 -50.81
N LEU A 3 -46.93 18.46 -49.50
CA LEU A 3 -46.96 17.38 -48.49
C LEU A 3 -45.57 16.92 -47.99
N PRO A 4 -45.40 16.54 -46.70
CA PRO A 4 -45.93 17.16 -45.47
C PRO A 4 -44.89 17.29 -44.34
N ALA A 5 -45.25 18.01 -43.27
CA ALA A 5 -44.42 18.40 -42.11
C ALA A 5 -44.02 17.27 -41.12
N GLY A 6 -43.76 16.05 -41.60
CA GLY A 6 -43.53 14.87 -40.74
C GLY A 6 -42.07 14.40 -40.60
N VAL A 7 -41.11 14.97 -41.33
CA VAL A 7 -39.75 14.38 -41.43
C VAL A 7 -38.71 15.09 -40.54
N LEU A 8 -39.03 16.24 -39.97
CA LEU A 8 -38.13 16.98 -39.07
C LEU A 8 -38.13 16.48 -37.61
N LEU A 9 -39.05 15.58 -37.24
CA LEU A 9 -39.15 15.05 -35.87
C LEU A 9 -38.32 13.77 -35.66
N TRP A 10 -37.93 13.07 -36.74
CA TRP A 10 -37.24 11.78 -36.63
C TRP A 10 -35.72 11.90 -36.39
N LEU A 11 -35.09 13.02 -36.76
CA LEU A 11 -33.64 13.20 -36.61
C LEU A 11 -33.19 13.81 -35.28
N ARG A 12 -34.12 14.28 -34.42
CA ARG A 12 -33.81 14.66 -33.02
C ARG A 12 -34.00 13.52 -32.02
N GLY A 13 -34.78 12.49 -32.35
CA GLY A 13 -34.97 11.30 -31.50
C GLY A 13 -33.85 10.26 -31.62
N SER A 14 -33.23 10.13 -32.80
CA SER A 14 -32.24 9.06 -33.04
C SER A 14 -30.85 9.30 -32.43
N LEU A 15 -30.51 10.54 -32.02
CA LEU A 15 -29.27 10.81 -31.28
C LEU A 15 -29.41 10.61 -29.76
N TRP A 16 -30.64 10.63 -29.22
CA TRP A 16 -30.90 10.27 -27.82
C TRP A 16 -31.04 8.75 -27.63
N LEU A 17 -31.57 8.03 -28.62
CA LEU A 17 -31.70 6.56 -28.56
C LEU A 17 -30.40 5.79 -28.80
N CYS A 18 -29.44 6.33 -29.57
CA CYS A 18 -28.14 5.67 -29.75
C CYS A 18 -27.18 5.84 -28.55
N LEU A 19 -27.45 6.77 -27.62
CA LEU A 19 -26.73 6.89 -26.35
C LEU A 19 -27.33 6.01 -25.23
N LEU A 20 -28.57 5.52 -25.39
CA LEU A 20 -29.21 4.58 -24.46
C LEU A 20 -29.00 3.11 -24.83
N ALA A 21 -28.62 2.81 -26.08
CA ALA A 21 -28.34 1.45 -26.55
C ALA A 21 -26.94 0.91 -26.15
N TRP A 22 -26.13 1.68 -25.42
CA TRP A 22 -24.86 1.26 -24.81
C TRP A 22 -24.91 1.10 -23.29
N ALA A 23 -26.12 1.08 -22.71
CA ALA A 23 -26.34 0.71 -21.31
C ALA A 23 -27.31 -0.47 -21.24
N GLY A 24 -26.82 -1.66 -21.62
CA GLY A 24 -27.31 -2.90 -21.02
C GLY A 24 -26.93 -2.91 -19.54
N LEU A 25 -27.65 -2.15 -18.72
CA LEU A 25 -27.47 -2.07 -17.27
C LEU A 25 -28.81 -2.35 -16.58
N ALA A 26 -29.39 -3.50 -16.88
CA ALA A 26 -30.01 -4.31 -15.84
C ALA A 26 -28.94 -5.29 -15.32
N GLN A 27 -27.81 -4.77 -14.87
CA GLN A 27 -26.94 -5.49 -13.96
C GLN A 27 -27.35 -5.03 -12.56
N ALA A 28 -27.88 -5.95 -11.77
CA ALA A 28 -27.95 -5.76 -10.33
C ALA A 28 -26.54 -5.36 -9.87
N TYR A 29 -26.36 -4.10 -9.46
CA TYR A 29 -25.14 -3.68 -8.81
C TYR A 29 -25.04 -4.49 -7.52
N ASN A 30 -24.15 -5.48 -7.49
CA ASN A 30 -23.67 -6.06 -6.24
C ASN A 30 -22.87 -4.98 -5.52
N TYR A 31 -23.55 -4.10 -4.78
CA TYR A 31 -22.92 -3.28 -3.76
C TYR A 31 -22.48 -4.20 -2.62
N ALA A 32 -21.25 -4.69 -2.72
CA ALA A 32 -20.54 -5.31 -1.62
C ALA A 32 -20.21 -4.22 -0.58
N GLY A 33 -21.20 -3.84 0.23
CA GLY A 33 -21.05 -2.89 1.33
C GLY A 33 -22.22 -1.92 1.45
N ASN A 34 -23.09 -2.19 2.43
CA ASN A 34 -23.99 -1.28 3.16
C ASN A 34 -24.89 -0.33 2.34
N TYR A 35 -26.18 -0.68 2.30
CA TYR A 35 -27.31 0.09 1.81
C TYR A 35 -27.32 1.56 2.28
N THR A 36 -27.86 2.43 1.43
CA THR A 36 -27.99 3.88 1.59
C THR A 36 -28.99 4.24 2.70
N PHE A 37 -28.48 4.50 3.91
CA PHE A 37 -29.19 5.35 4.87
C PHE A 37 -29.01 6.79 4.45
N ALA A 38 -30.10 7.41 4.02
CA ALA A 38 -30.06 8.74 3.42
C ALA A 38 -31.17 9.61 4.00
N ALA A 39 -30.85 10.18 5.15
CA ALA A 39 -31.45 11.38 5.73
C ALA A 39 -30.36 11.95 6.66
N ARG A 40 -29.81 13.15 6.40
CA ARG A 40 -28.83 13.81 7.30
C ARG A 40 -29.15 15.29 7.49
N TRP A 41 -29.39 15.75 8.72
CA TRP A 41 -29.42 17.16 9.11
C TRP A 41 -28.60 17.37 10.39
N ASN A 42 -27.73 18.38 10.42
CA ASN A 42 -27.04 18.80 11.63
C ASN A 42 -27.30 20.29 11.85
N GLU A 43 -28.18 20.60 12.80
CA GLU A 43 -28.54 21.99 13.10
C GLU A 43 -27.36 22.80 13.69
N TRP A 44 -26.30 22.12 14.14
CA TRP A 44 -25.16 22.71 14.85
C TRP A 44 -23.98 23.06 13.93
N GLY A 45 -24.04 22.73 12.64
CA GLY A 45 -22.98 22.99 11.65
C GLY A 45 -23.09 24.31 10.87
N ARG A 46 -24.00 25.21 11.25
CA ARG A 46 -24.29 26.44 10.48
C ARG A 46 -23.06 27.35 10.41
N TYR A 47 -22.73 27.82 9.20
CA TYR A 47 -21.81 28.94 9.02
C TYR A 47 -22.50 30.07 8.27
N PHE A 48 -22.21 31.31 8.65
CA PHE A 48 -22.81 32.47 8.04
C PHE A 48 -22.05 32.83 6.75
N SER A 49 -22.73 32.86 5.61
CA SER A 49 -22.14 33.22 4.33
C SER A 49 -23.14 34.01 3.48
N GLY A 50 -22.72 35.16 2.94
CA GLY A 50 -23.56 35.96 2.04
C GLY A 50 -24.83 36.57 2.67
N GLY A 51 -24.88 36.73 4.01
CA GLY A 51 -26.06 37.26 4.71
C GLY A 51 -27.11 36.20 5.05
N VAL A 52 -26.82 34.93 4.77
CA VAL A 52 -27.69 33.78 5.03
C VAL A 52 -26.92 32.76 5.87
N TRP A 53 -27.60 32.06 6.76
CA TRP A 53 -27.03 30.90 7.44
C TRP A 53 -26.97 29.73 6.46
N VAL A 54 -25.76 29.32 6.08
CA VAL A 54 -25.50 28.25 5.13
C VAL A 54 -25.14 26.99 5.90
N TYR A 55 -25.72 25.87 5.48
CA TYR A 55 -25.42 24.54 6.01
C TYR A 55 -24.31 23.90 5.14
N PRO A 56 -23.34 23.18 5.74
CA PRO A 56 -22.32 22.47 4.97
C PRO A 56 -22.97 21.35 4.16
N GLU A 57 -22.75 21.37 2.85
CA GLU A 57 -23.09 20.30 1.91
C GLU A 57 -21.89 19.35 1.81
N GLU A 58 -22.10 18.03 1.92
CA GLU A 58 -21.02 17.05 1.75
C GLU A 58 -21.37 15.95 0.75
N PHE A 59 -20.56 15.86 -0.31
CA PHE A 59 -20.34 14.63 -1.06
C PHE A 59 -19.29 13.78 -0.33
N GLY A 60 -19.72 12.64 0.22
CA GLY A 60 -18.84 11.52 0.57
C GLY A 60 -18.08 11.63 1.91
N ASN A 61 -18.73 11.22 3.00
CA ASN A 61 -18.11 10.48 4.12
C ASN A 61 -19.18 9.96 5.12
N PHE A 62 -18.88 8.87 5.82
CA PHE A 62 -19.83 7.97 6.51
C PHE A 62 -20.14 8.35 7.98
N ASN A 63 -20.94 9.38 8.24
CA ASN A 63 -21.46 9.69 9.59
C ASN A 63 -23.00 9.85 9.60
N GLU A 64 -23.68 9.25 10.57
CA GLU A 64 -25.15 9.27 10.77
C GLU A 64 -25.62 10.57 11.47
N TYR A 65 -26.71 11.20 11.01
CA TYR A 65 -27.32 12.40 11.63
C TYR A 65 -28.87 12.45 11.48
N ASP A 66 -29.56 13.10 12.42
CA ASP A 66 -31.03 13.21 12.58
C ASP A 66 -31.65 14.29 11.67
N VAL A 67 -32.67 13.97 10.86
CA VAL A 67 -33.32 14.95 9.94
C VAL A 67 -34.59 15.51 10.55
N CYS A 68 -34.74 16.84 10.56
CA CYS A 68 -35.98 17.51 10.97
C CYS A 68 -36.85 17.87 9.74
N PRO A 69 -38.19 17.75 9.80
CA PRO A 69 -39.06 18.25 8.73
C PRO A 69 -38.86 19.76 8.49
N PRO A 70 -39.06 20.24 7.26
CA PRO A 70 -38.85 21.65 6.92
C PRO A 70 -39.83 22.55 7.66
N GLN A 71 -39.51 23.85 7.72
CA GLN A 71 -40.27 24.85 8.46
C GLN A 71 -41.76 24.89 8.06
N GLN A 72 -42.10 24.59 6.81
CA GLN A 72 -43.48 24.51 6.32
C GLN A 72 -44.32 23.51 7.12
N VAL A 73 -43.75 22.35 7.48
CA VAL A 73 -44.44 21.33 8.29
C VAL A 73 -44.72 21.85 9.71
N SER A 74 -43.84 22.69 10.25
CA SER A 74 -44.04 23.33 11.56
C SER A 74 -45.19 24.34 11.59
N VAL A 75 -45.51 24.94 10.44
CA VAL A 75 -46.67 25.84 10.29
C VAL A 75 -47.98 25.04 10.24
N ILE A 76 -47.96 23.86 9.63
CA ILE A 76 -49.13 22.97 9.52
C ILE A 76 -49.43 22.27 10.86
N PHE A 77 -48.39 21.90 11.61
CA PHE A 77 -48.50 21.23 12.91
C PHE A 77 -47.89 22.06 14.05
N PRO A 78 -48.47 23.23 14.38
CA PRO A 78 -47.90 24.13 15.38
C PRO A 78 -47.88 23.50 16.79
N SER A 79 -48.75 22.53 17.07
CA SER A 79 -48.78 21.78 18.33
C SER A 79 -47.65 20.76 18.48
N ALA A 80 -46.96 20.39 17.40
CA ALA A 80 -45.80 19.50 17.44
C ALA A 80 -44.53 20.22 17.92
N MET A 81 -44.52 21.55 17.89
CA MET A 81 -43.40 22.39 18.30
C MET A 81 -43.18 22.34 19.82
N VAL A 82 -41.96 22.01 20.26
CA VAL A 82 -41.56 22.03 21.68
C VAL A 82 -40.46 23.08 21.90
N PRO A 83 -40.78 24.22 22.53
CA PRO A 83 -39.83 25.30 22.74
C PRO A 83 -38.55 24.83 23.45
N GLY A 84 -37.39 25.16 22.88
CA GLY A 84 -36.08 24.81 23.44
C GLY A 84 -35.68 23.34 23.33
N ASN A 85 -36.50 22.48 22.72
CA ASN A 85 -36.17 21.08 22.48
C ASN A 85 -36.37 20.75 21.00
N VAL A 86 -35.32 20.97 20.21
CA VAL A 86 -35.31 20.75 18.76
C VAL A 86 -35.52 19.28 18.45
N LYS A 87 -34.86 18.36 19.15
CA LYS A 87 -35.00 16.93 18.90
C LYS A 87 -36.46 16.48 19.07
N GLN A 88 -37.05 16.79 20.23
CA GLN A 88 -38.45 16.43 20.48
C GLN A 88 -39.40 17.10 19.48
N THR A 89 -39.10 18.33 19.08
CA THR A 89 -39.83 19.03 18.03
C THR A 89 -39.78 18.26 16.70
N CYS A 90 -38.60 17.82 16.27
CA CYS A 90 -38.43 17.07 15.02
C CYS A 90 -39.15 15.72 15.08
N ASP A 91 -39.00 14.99 16.18
CA ASP A 91 -39.70 13.72 16.42
C ASP A 91 -41.22 13.92 16.32
N ASN A 92 -41.75 14.94 17.00
CA ASN A 92 -43.17 15.26 16.99
C ASN A 92 -43.67 15.70 15.61
N LEU A 93 -42.87 16.47 14.86
CA LEU A 93 -43.22 16.91 13.51
C LEU A 93 -43.27 15.74 12.54
N TRP A 94 -42.35 14.79 12.64
CA TRP A 94 -42.40 13.56 11.84
C TRP A 94 -43.63 12.73 12.16
N VAL A 95 -43.92 12.52 13.45
CA VAL A 95 -45.13 11.80 13.87
C VAL A 95 -46.38 12.50 13.34
N ALA A 96 -46.49 13.82 13.54
CA ALA A 96 -47.63 14.60 13.08
C ALA A 96 -47.81 14.56 11.56
N LEU A 97 -46.71 14.64 10.80
CA LEU A 97 -46.72 14.56 9.34
C LEU A 97 -47.17 13.17 8.86
N ILE A 98 -46.55 12.10 9.36
CA ILE A 98 -46.83 10.69 8.97
C ILE A 98 -48.26 10.26 9.33
N GLU A 99 -48.82 10.78 10.41
CA GLU A 99 -50.19 10.49 10.83
C GLU A 99 -51.24 11.40 10.17
N SER A 100 -50.80 12.40 9.40
CA SER A 100 -51.71 13.35 8.77
C SER A 100 -52.37 12.81 7.51
N SER A 101 -53.57 13.32 7.21
CA SER A 101 -54.24 13.12 5.93
C SER A 101 -53.71 14.03 4.82
N TYR A 102 -52.62 14.74 5.07
CA TYR A 102 -52.09 15.78 4.17
C TYR A 102 -51.00 15.25 3.23
N ILE A 103 -50.49 14.03 3.45
CA ILE A 103 -49.51 13.41 2.56
C ILE A 103 -50.18 12.76 1.35
N LEU A 104 -49.55 12.91 0.19
CA LEU A 104 -49.92 12.26 -1.08
C LEU A 104 -49.30 10.85 -1.13
N SER A 105 -49.86 9.89 -0.38
CA SER A 105 -49.27 8.55 -0.20
C SER A 105 -50.28 7.42 -0.05
N SER A 106 -49.78 6.17 -0.01
CA SER A 106 -50.56 4.96 0.28
C SER A 106 -51.27 5.02 1.63
N SER A 107 -52.52 5.49 1.62
CA SER A 107 -53.38 5.53 2.81
C SER A 107 -54.15 4.21 3.06
N THR A 108 -53.84 3.17 2.29
CA THR A 108 -54.62 1.92 2.30
C THR A 108 -54.21 1.02 3.44
N ARG A 109 -55.19 0.40 4.11
CA ARG A 109 -54.94 -0.74 5.02
C ARG A 109 -54.62 -2.04 4.26
N LYS A 110 -54.51 -1.99 2.92
CA LYS A 110 -54.40 -3.15 2.04
C LYS A 110 -52.95 -3.56 1.81
N THR A 111 -51.99 -2.67 2.08
CA THR A 111 -50.55 -2.90 1.92
C THR A 111 -49.83 -2.97 3.25
N ARG A 112 -48.60 -3.49 3.24
CA ARG A 112 -47.67 -3.45 4.38
C ARG A 112 -46.89 -2.12 4.42
N ALA A 113 -46.82 -1.43 3.29
CA ALA A 113 -46.10 -0.19 3.07
C ALA A 113 -46.80 1.06 3.64
N LYS A 114 -46.00 2.01 4.13
CA LYS A 114 -46.32 3.43 4.09
C LYS A 114 -45.34 4.08 3.11
N ASP A 115 -45.70 4.12 1.83
CA ASP A 115 -44.84 4.66 0.77
C ASP A 115 -45.06 6.17 0.65
N LEU A 116 -44.45 6.92 1.58
CA LEU A 116 -44.59 8.37 1.75
C LEU A 116 -43.53 9.16 1.00
N SER A 117 -42.38 8.53 0.69
CA SER A 117 -41.23 9.17 0.06
C SER A 117 -40.68 8.33 -1.07
N GLU A 118 -40.33 8.98 -2.16
CA GLU A 118 -39.65 8.38 -3.31
C GLU A 118 -38.70 9.40 -3.94
N ASP A 119 -37.57 8.93 -4.51
CA ASP A 119 -36.47 9.74 -5.04
C ASP A 119 -36.08 10.92 -4.12
N TRP A 120 -36.06 10.65 -2.81
CA TRP A 120 -35.69 11.62 -1.76
C TRP A 120 -36.69 12.77 -1.55
N ILE A 121 -37.92 12.66 -2.03
CA ILE A 121 -38.94 13.71 -1.96
C ILE A 121 -40.14 13.24 -1.13
N ILE A 122 -40.71 14.14 -0.33
CA ILE A 122 -42.02 13.94 0.33
C ILE A 122 -42.96 15.04 -0.13
N ASP A 123 -44.08 14.64 -0.73
CA ASP A 123 -45.16 15.52 -1.19
C ASP A 123 -46.30 15.59 -0.18
N PHE A 124 -46.69 16.82 0.18
CA PHE A 124 -47.77 17.08 1.12
C PHE A 124 -48.59 18.31 0.72
N VAL A 125 -49.80 18.37 1.25
CA VAL A 125 -50.77 19.41 0.96
C VAL A 125 -50.99 20.24 2.21
N ASP A 126 -50.60 21.51 2.19
CA ASP A 126 -51.02 22.45 3.23
C ASP A 126 -52.52 22.72 3.07
N PRO A 127 -53.38 22.36 4.04
CA PRO A 127 -54.80 22.66 3.97
C PRO A 127 -55.11 24.16 3.92
N ASN A 128 -54.16 25.02 4.33
CA ASN A 128 -54.31 26.47 4.35
C ASN A 128 -53.89 27.14 3.01
N ASP A 129 -53.26 26.41 2.10
CA ASP A 129 -52.89 26.92 0.77
C ASP A 129 -53.70 26.21 -0.32
N SER A 130 -54.71 26.89 -0.85
CA SER A 130 -55.59 26.37 -1.91
C SER A 130 -54.96 26.40 -3.31
N SER A 131 -53.78 27.00 -3.48
CA SER A 131 -53.15 27.26 -4.78
C SER A 131 -52.01 26.30 -5.07
N ASN A 132 -51.30 25.83 -4.05
CA ASN A 132 -50.11 25.00 -4.22
C ASN A 132 -50.20 23.68 -3.44
N ASN A 133 -49.44 22.70 -3.93
CA ASN A 133 -48.96 21.57 -3.15
C ASN A 133 -47.49 21.82 -2.80
N TYR A 134 -47.00 21.16 -1.75
CA TYR A 134 -45.65 21.37 -1.25
C TYR A 134 -44.85 20.08 -1.31
N TYR A 135 -43.54 20.23 -1.51
CA TYR A 135 -42.61 19.13 -1.48
C TYR A 135 -41.31 19.54 -0.81
N PHE A 136 -40.60 18.57 -0.25
CA PHE A 136 -39.23 18.81 0.24
C PHE A 136 -38.33 17.63 -0.03
N ASN A 137 -37.04 17.93 -0.21
CA ASN A 137 -35.97 16.95 -0.30
C ASN A 137 -35.32 16.77 1.07
N TRP A 138 -34.92 15.54 1.43
CA TRP A 138 -34.18 15.21 2.65
C TRP A 138 -32.94 16.08 2.89
N TYR A 139 -32.32 16.62 1.84
CA TYR A 139 -31.01 17.28 1.89
C TYR A 139 -31.02 18.80 1.75
N SER A 140 -32.17 19.42 1.53
CA SER A 140 -32.22 20.88 1.35
C SER A 140 -33.40 21.52 2.04
N ASN A 141 -33.11 22.47 2.94
CA ASN A 141 -34.13 23.27 3.62
C ASN A 141 -34.64 24.44 2.76
N GLN A 142 -33.88 24.98 1.80
CA GLN A 142 -34.36 25.99 0.82
C GLN A 142 -33.29 26.42 -0.20
N LEU A 143 -33.75 26.68 -1.44
CA LEU A 143 -33.28 27.72 -2.38
C LEU A 143 -31.78 27.76 -2.74
N VAL A 144 -31.23 26.71 -3.35
CA VAL A 144 -29.89 26.81 -3.99
C VAL A 144 -29.97 26.37 -5.45
N VAL A 145 -30.17 27.37 -6.33
CA VAL A 145 -29.79 27.44 -7.76
C VAL A 145 -29.53 26.10 -8.48
N ALA A 146 -30.55 25.25 -8.60
CA ALA A 146 -30.58 24.23 -9.64
C ALA A 146 -30.99 24.91 -10.94
N TRP A 147 -30.18 24.80 -12.00
CA TRP A 147 -30.36 25.56 -13.24
C TRP A 147 -31.60 25.19 -14.06
N TRP A 148 -32.43 24.25 -13.59
CA TRP A 148 -33.61 23.77 -14.29
C TRP A 148 -34.67 23.34 -13.24
N TRP A 149 -35.85 23.98 -13.24
CA TRP A 149 -37.17 23.53 -12.71
C TRP A 149 -37.39 23.17 -11.21
N TRP A 150 -36.40 23.11 -10.32
CA TRP A 150 -36.58 22.60 -8.93
C TRP A 150 -36.28 23.61 -7.80
N ASN A 151 -36.54 24.90 -8.00
CA ASN A 151 -36.18 25.95 -7.02
C ASN A 151 -37.34 26.44 -6.12
N ASP A 152 -38.55 25.91 -6.29
CA ASP A 152 -39.73 26.28 -5.50
C ASP A 152 -40.22 25.01 -4.77
N PRO A 153 -40.23 24.94 -3.42
CA PRO A 153 -40.75 23.78 -2.67
C PRO A 153 -42.27 23.66 -2.77
N SER A 154 -42.87 24.31 -3.75
CA SER A 154 -44.28 24.29 -4.05
C SER A 154 -44.52 24.16 -5.55
N VAL A 155 -45.58 23.45 -5.89
CA VAL A 155 -46.05 23.29 -7.28
C VAL A 155 -47.52 23.67 -7.31
N GLY A 156 -47.93 24.49 -8.28
CA GLY A 156 -49.33 24.87 -8.41
C GLY A 156 -50.24 23.65 -8.52
N ARG A 157 -51.36 23.64 -7.81
CA ARG A 157 -52.34 22.51 -7.82
C ARG A 157 -52.92 22.21 -9.20
N TRP A 158 -52.88 23.17 -10.12
CA TRP A 158 -53.28 22.98 -11.51
C TRP A 158 -52.23 22.23 -12.32
N ALA A 159 -50.96 22.35 -11.93
CA ALA A 159 -49.92 21.49 -12.46
C ALA A 159 -50.14 20.11 -11.85
N TYR A 160 -50.28 20.00 -10.49
CA TYR A 160 -50.42 18.79 -9.64
C TYR A 160 -51.83 18.56 -9.07
N PRO A 161 -52.73 17.86 -9.81
CA PRO A 161 -54.12 17.74 -9.39
C PRO A 161 -54.27 16.68 -8.28
N ILE A 162 -54.88 17.09 -7.16
CA ILE A 162 -55.29 16.18 -6.06
C ILE A 162 -56.52 15.32 -6.43
N VAL A 163 -57.06 15.48 -7.65
CA VAL A 163 -58.19 14.73 -8.21
C VAL A 163 -57.75 14.12 -9.54
N LEU A 164 -58.02 12.83 -9.72
CA LEU A 164 -57.63 12.09 -10.92
C LEU A 164 -58.50 12.47 -12.12
N ASN A 165 -57.89 12.52 -13.32
CA ASN A 165 -58.57 12.88 -14.56
C ASN A 165 -58.37 11.79 -15.64
N GLY A 166 -59.44 11.07 -15.98
CA GLY A 166 -59.41 9.90 -16.87
C GLY A 166 -59.24 8.56 -16.13
N GLY A 167 -59.37 7.46 -16.85
CA GLY A 167 -59.26 6.10 -16.29
C GLY A 167 -60.41 5.66 -15.35
N PRO A 168 -60.30 4.48 -14.71
CA PRO A 168 -61.34 3.92 -13.83
C PRO A 168 -61.63 4.74 -12.57
N HIS A 169 -60.64 5.44 -12.03
CA HIS A 169 -60.75 6.29 -10.83
C HIS A 169 -61.00 7.79 -11.16
N ASN A 170 -61.52 8.10 -12.35
CA ASN A 170 -61.75 9.49 -12.78
C ASN A 170 -62.65 10.27 -11.79
N GLY A 171 -62.18 11.41 -11.31
CA GLY A 171 -62.88 12.26 -10.36
C GLY A 171 -62.66 11.90 -8.88
N GLU A 172 -61.90 10.83 -8.59
CA GLU A 172 -61.53 10.48 -7.22
C GLU A 172 -60.39 11.35 -6.70
N SER A 173 -60.40 11.60 -5.39
CA SER A 173 -59.30 12.25 -4.68
C SER A 173 -58.09 11.30 -4.61
N VAL A 174 -56.88 11.83 -4.73
CA VAL A 174 -55.63 11.12 -4.43
C VAL A 174 -55.39 11.07 -2.91
N LEU A 175 -55.72 12.16 -2.21
CA LEU A 175 -55.60 12.25 -0.76
C LEU A 175 -56.63 11.34 -0.08
N GLY A 176 -56.15 10.49 0.83
CA GLY A 176 -57.00 9.59 1.63
C GLY A 176 -57.69 8.47 0.85
N ASN A 177 -57.24 8.19 -0.38
CA ASN A 177 -57.81 7.14 -1.21
C ASN A 177 -57.31 5.76 -0.77
N SER A 178 -58.24 4.84 -0.45
CA SER A 178 -57.94 3.49 0.02
C SER A 178 -57.51 2.52 -1.08
N ASP A 179 -57.48 2.96 -2.34
CA ASP A 179 -57.03 2.18 -3.48
C ASP A 179 -55.68 2.67 -4.04
N LEU A 180 -55.13 3.79 -3.54
CA LEU A 180 -53.78 4.26 -3.86
C LEU A 180 -52.72 3.40 -3.16
N LEU A 181 -52.06 2.48 -3.86
CA LEU A 181 -51.14 1.49 -3.29
C LEU A 181 -49.71 2.00 -3.10
N ALA A 182 -49.24 2.90 -3.97
CA ALA A 182 -47.90 3.50 -3.91
C ALA A 182 -47.86 4.80 -4.73
N PHE A 183 -46.88 5.65 -4.41
CA PHE A 183 -46.62 6.91 -5.10
C PHE A 183 -45.15 6.97 -5.51
N SER A 184 -44.90 7.47 -6.72
CA SER A 184 -43.59 7.58 -7.37
C SER A 184 -43.50 8.92 -8.14
N ASP A 185 -42.32 9.31 -8.62
CA ASP A 185 -41.87 10.70 -8.90
C ASP A 185 -42.84 11.45 -9.83
N LYS A 186 -43.46 10.70 -10.73
CA LYS A 186 -44.51 11.14 -11.62
C LYS A 186 -45.61 10.10 -11.79
N LEU A 187 -45.74 9.12 -10.89
CA LEU A 187 -46.60 7.95 -11.09
C LEU A 187 -47.40 7.58 -9.85
N PHE A 188 -48.72 7.41 -9.98
CA PHE A 188 -49.58 6.85 -8.93
C PHE A 188 -49.95 5.42 -9.27
N VAL A 189 -49.77 4.49 -8.33
CA VAL A 189 -50.16 3.08 -8.49
C VAL A 189 -51.46 2.84 -7.73
N MET A 190 -52.53 2.48 -8.43
CA MET A 190 -53.86 2.29 -7.84
C MET A 190 -54.44 0.90 -8.11
N LEU A 191 -55.24 0.41 -7.17
CA LEU A 191 -55.98 -0.84 -7.29
C LEU A 191 -57.37 -0.60 -7.87
N ASP A 192 -57.61 -1.09 -9.07
CA ASP A 192 -58.92 -0.98 -9.71
C ASP A 192 -59.95 -1.92 -9.07
N SER A 193 -61.24 -1.60 -9.26
CA SER A 193 -62.36 -2.39 -8.73
C SER A 193 -62.39 -3.85 -9.21
N ASP A 194 -61.75 -4.15 -10.36
CA ASP A 194 -61.63 -5.50 -10.92
C ASP A 194 -60.37 -6.26 -10.46
N GLY A 195 -59.55 -5.64 -9.60
CA GLY A 195 -58.33 -6.20 -9.04
C GLY A 195 -57.09 -6.08 -9.94
N SER A 196 -57.16 -5.27 -11.00
CA SER A 196 -56.01 -4.86 -11.80
C SER A 196 -55.32 -3.60 -11.22
N LEU A 197 -54.19 -3.20 -11.83
CA LEU A 197 -53.46 -1.98 -11.43
C LEU A 197 -53.62 -0.90 -12.49
N SER A 198 -53.98 0.30 -12.04
CA SER A 198 -53.95 1.52 -12.84
C SER A 198 -52.75 2.38 -12.44
N TYR A 199 -52.06 2.88 -13.47
CA TYR A 199 -50.93 3.78 -13.33
C TYR A 199 -51.28 5.15 -13.86
N TYR A 200 -51.35 6.15 -12.98
CA TYR A 200 -51.60 7.53 -13.37
C TYR A 200 -50.29 8.28 -13.49
N TRP A 201 -50.03 8.90 -14.64
CA TRP A 201 -48.82 9.69 -14.84
C TRP A 201 -49.09 11.19 -14.68
N TYR A 202 -48.17 11.85 -13.98
CA TYR A 202 -48.24 13.26 -13.64
C TYR A 202 -47.59 14.13 -14.74
N GLY A 203 -48.43 14.62 -15.66
CA GLY A 203 -48.12 15.62 -16.70
C GLY A 203 -49.36 16.48 -17.02
N ALA A 204 -49.25 17.46 -17.94
CA ALA A 204 -50.23 18.55 -18.15
C ALA A 204 -51.71 18.17 -18.41
N ALA A 205 -52.07 16.89 -18.46
CA ALA A 205 -53.44 16.42 -18.65
C ALA A 205 -53.92 15.35 -17.66
N GLY A 206 -53.06 14.82 -16.77
CA GLY A 206 -53.41 13.78 -15.77
C GLY A 206 -53.89 12.45 -16.34
N LEU A 207 -53.64 12.17 -17.63
CA LEU A 207 -54.24 11.07 -18.39
C LEU A 207 -53.62 9.70 -18.07
N LEU A 208 -54.46 8.67 -18.03
CA LEU A 208 -54.08 7.26 -17.98
C LEU A 208 -53.32 6.85 -19.26
N TYR A 209 -52.04 6.52 -19.13
CA TYR A 209 -51.26 5.89 -20.20
C TYR A 209 -51.45 4.35 -20.15
N TYR A 210 -52.70 3.92 -20.40
CA TYR A 210 -53.20 2.55 -20.69
C TYR A 210 -52.64 1.38 -19.83
N ASP A 211 -53.39 0.85 -18.86
CA ASP A 211 -54.49 -0.15 -18.97
C ASP A 211 -54.13 -1.49 -19.65
N ALA A 212 -53.16 -2.19 -19.05
CA ALA A 212 -53.26 -3.64 -18.86
C ALA A 212 -52.27 -4.05 -17.76
N PRO A 213 -52.75 -4.61 -16.65
CA PRO A 213 -51.98 -5.74 -16.14
C PRO A 213 -52.85 -6.90 -15.68
N ALA A 214 -52.19 -8.05 -15.68
CA ALA A 214 -52.75 -9.27 -15.19
C ALA A 214 -53.24 -9.08 -13.76
N THR A 215 -54.43 -9.57 -13.44
CA THR A 215 -54.91 -9.71 -12.06
C THR A 215 -54.13 -10.78 -11.29
N LYS A 216 -53.10 -11.39 -11.91
CA LYS A 216 -52.34 -12.52 -11.41
C LYS A 216 -50.85 -12.38 -11.69
N PHE A 217 -50.04 -12.76 -10.73
CA PHE A 217 -48.58 -12.84 -10.89
C PHE A 217 -48.21 -13.91 -11.90
N LYS A 218 -47.20 -13.61 -12.72
CA LYS A 218 -46.68 -14.48 -13.77
C LYS A 218 -45.24 -14.85 -13.48
N ASN A 219 -44.94 -16.14 -13.62
CA ASN A 219 -43.62 -16.72 -13.32
C ASN A 219 -43.22 -16.53 -11.83
N GLY A 220 -42.10 -17.14 -11.41
CA GLY A 220 -41.66 -17.10 -10.01
C GLY A 220 -42.53 -17.91 -9.03
N SER A 221 -42.29 -17.71 -7.73
CA SER A 221 -42.93 -18.46 -6.63
C SER A 221 -44.42 -18.19 -6.46
N TRP A 222 -44.93 -17.06 -6.98
CA TRP A 222 -46.34 -16.66 -6.86
C TRP A 222 -47.14 -16.82 -8.15
N ASN A 223 -46.60 -17.51 -9.16
CA ASN A 223 -47.25 -17.70 -10.45
C ASN A 223 -48.70 -18.20 -10.30
N GLY A 224 -49.65 -17.46 -10.89
CA GLY A 224 -51.08 -17.76 -10.87
C GLY A 224 -51.87 -17.25 -9.65
N GLN A 225 -51.21 -16.75 -8.60
CA GLN A 225 -51.86 -16.07 -7.48
C GLN A 225 -52.40 -14.71 -7.91
N THR A 226 -53.50 -14.24 -7.32
CA THR A 226 -54.06 -12.92 -7.65
C THR A 226 -53.27 -11.80 -6.98
N LEU A 227 -53.21 -10.63 -7.62
CA LEU A 227 -52.60 -9.44 -7.01
C LEU A 227 -53.20 -9.14 -5.64
N THR A 228 -54.53 -9.14 -5.58
CA THR A 228 -55.32 -8.91 -4.36
C THR A 228 -54.98 -9.86 -3.22
N SER A 229 -54.51 -11.09 -3.49
CA SER A 229 -54.13 -12.03 -2.43
C SER A 229 -52.74 -11.77 -1.84
N LYS A 230 -51.94 -10.92 -2.49
CA LYS A 230 -50.56 -10.60 -2.07
C LYS A 230 -50.33 -9.13 -1.74
N LEU A 231 -51.33 -8.25 -1.87
CA LEU A 231 -51.22 -6.83 -1.51
C LEU A 231 -50.69 -6.61 -0.09
N GLN A 232 -51.07 -7.45 0.86
CA GLN A 232 -50.61 -7.42 2.25
C GLN A 232 -49.08 -7.58 2.43
N TYR A 233 -48.35 -7.96 1.39
CA TYR A 233 -46.90 -8.05 1.39
C TYR A 233 -46.24 -6.86 0.70
N MET A 234 -46.98 -6.01 -0.02
CA MET A 234 -46.41 -4.88 -0.76
C MET A 234 -45.79 -3.86 0.21
N ILE A 235 -44.51 -3.53 -0.01
CA ILE A 235 -43.71 -2.60 0.81
C ILE A 235 -43.29 -1.31 0.10
N GLY A 236 -43.42 -1.23 -1.24
CA GLY A 236 -43.16 0.00 -2.00
C GLY A 236 -43.16 -0.22 -3.51
N ALA A 237 -42.98 0.85 -4.28
CA ALA A 237 -42.82 0.83 -5.74
C ALA A 237 -41.80 1.88 -6.21
N GLU A 238 -41.03 1.57 -7.26
CA GLU A 238 -39.97 2.47 -7.76
C GLU A 238 -39.60 2.11 -9.21
N GLN A 239 -39.37 3.09 -10.09
CA GLN A 239 -38.89 2.92 -11.49
C GLN A 239 -39.53 1.72 -12.24
N ALA A 240 -40.86 1.56 -12.11
CA ALA A 240 -41.68 0.49 -12.70
C ALA A 240 -41.55 -0.92 -12.08
N ALA A 241 -40.93 -1.05 -10.90
CA ALA A 241 -40.89 -2.25 -10.09
C ALA A 241 -41.83 -2.16 -8.87
N LEU A 242 -42.40 -3.30 -8.49
CA LEU A 242 -43.24 -3.49 -7.30
C LEU A 242 -42.55 -4.43 -6.32
N TYR A 243 -42.46 -4.00 -5.06
CA TYR A 243 -41.70 -4.70 -4.01
C TYR A 243 -42.64 -5.33 -2.99
N PHE A 244 -42.50 -6.65 -2.78
CA PHE A 244 -43.31 -7.40 -1.83
C PHE A 244 -42.46 -8.20 -0.84
N LEU A 245 -42.64 -7.97 0.46
CA LEU A 245 -41.91 -8.62 1.54
C LEU A 245 -42.73 -9.75 2.19
N GLU A 246 -42.37 -11.00 1.88
CA GLU A 246 -42.94 -12.20 2.50
C GLU A 246 -42.10 -12.62 3.73
N GLY A 247 -42.74 -12.65 4.90
CA GLY A 247 -42.05 -12.97 6.15
C GLY A 247 -41.16 -11.83 6.67
N SER A 248 -40.03 -12.20 7.28
CA SER A 248 -39.13 -11.26 7.95
C SER A 248 -38.10 -10.61 7.00
N SER A 249 -37.73 -11.26 5.90
CA SER A 249 -36.63 -10.77 5.04
C SER A 249 -36.75 -11.14 3.56
N THR A 250 -37.75 -11.89 3.11
CA THR A 250 -37.81 -12.35 1.71
C THR A 250 -38.51 -11.31 0.83
N LEU A 251 -37.75 -10.65 -0.03
CA LEU A 251 -38.23 -9.61 -0.94
C LEU A 251 -38.48 -10.21 -2.34
N HIS A 252 -39.71 -10.10 -2.83
CA HIS A 252 -40.08 -10.43 -4.21
C HIS A 252 -40.25 -9.14 -5.01
N VAL A 253 -39.63 -9.08 -6.19
CA VAL A 253 -39.69 -7.93 -7.09
C VAL A 253 -40.40 -8.34 -8.37
N PHE A 254 -41.44 -7.58 -8.73
CA PHE A 254 -42.23 -7.77 -9.94
C PHE A 254 -42.20 -6.49 -10.79
N ASP A 255 -42.39 -6.61 -12.09
CA ASP A 255 -42.66 -5.44 -12.94
C ASP A 255 -44.14 -5.02 -12.84
N TYR A 256 -44.49 -3.91 -13.49
CA TYR A 256 -45.86 -3.39 -13.57
C TYR A 256 -46.89 -4.35 -14.20
N ASN A 257 -46.45 -5.38 -14.93
CA ASN A 257 -47.31 -6.42 -15.51
C ASN A 257 -47.47 -7.65 -14.60
N LEU A 258 -46.95 -7.59 -13.38
CA LEU A 258 -46.81 -8.67 -12.42
C LEU A 258 -45.95 -9.84 -12.90
N ASN A 259 -45.02 -9.61 -13.83
CA ASN A 259 -44.01 -10.62 -14.16
C ASN A 259 -42.92 -10.61 -13.10
N TRP A 260 -42.62 -11.79 -12.56
CA TRP A 260 -41.53 -11.96 -11.61
C TRP A 260 -40.20 -11.53 -12.22
N GLN A 261 -39.49 -10.64 -11.52
CA GLN A 261 -38.15 -10.20 -11.88
C GLN A 261 -37.10 -10.96 -11.08
N ARG A 262 -37.24 -10.96 -9.75
CA ARG A 262 -36.29 -11.59 -8.82
C ARG A 262 -36.87 -11.80 -7.42
N THR A 263 -36.18 -12.63 -6.62
CA THR A 263 -36.42 -12.81 -5.19
C THR A 263 -35.09 -12.67 -4.46
N GLU A 264 -35.09 -11.90 -3.38
CA GLU A 264 -33.90 -11.56 -2.60
C GLU A 264 -34.15 -11.79 -1.10
N THR A 265 -33.07 -11.91 -0.32
CA THR A 265 -33.14 -11.87 1.14
C THR A 265 -32.50 -10.57 1.60
N VAL A 266 -33.28 -9.73 2.27
CA VAL A 266 -32.83 -8.42 2.75
C VAL A 266 -32.31 -8.55 4.18
N ALA A 267 -31.08 -8.13 4.38
CA ALA A 267 -30.46 -7.99 5.70
C ALA A 267 -30.15 -6.51 5.96
N LEU A 268 -30.49 -6.03 7.16
CA LEU A 268 -30.17 -4.68 7.60
C LEU A 268 -28.73 -4.64 8.13
N GLY A 269 -28.02 -3.54 7.88
CA GLY A 269 -26.64 -3.32 8.34
C GLY A 269 -26.56 -2.41 9.56
N ASN A 270 -25.34 -2.23 10.08
CA ASN A 270 -24.98 -1.25 11.10
C ASN A 270 -25.89 -1.28 12.34
N GLU A 271 -26.44 -0.12 12.74
CA GLU A 271 -27.30 0.05 13.89
C GLU A 271 -28.57 -0.84 13.86
N LEU A 272 -28.98 -1.29 12.66
CA LEU A 272 -30.17 -2.12 12.44
C LEU A 272 -29.86 -3.62 12.24
N SER A 273 -28.60 -4.06 12.34
CA SER A 273 -28.22 -5.44 12.02
C SER A 273 -28.83 -6.53 12.91
N GLY A 274 -29.36 -6.15 14.08
CA GLY A 274 -30.09 -7.05 14.98
C GLY A 274 -31.58 -7.21 14.66
N TYR A 275 -32.08 -6.53 13.62
CA TYR A 275 -33.48 -6.51 13.23
C TYR A 275 -33.66 -6.99 11.79
N THR A 276 -34.85 -7.49 11.49
CA THR A 276 -35.20 -7.92 10.13
C THR A 276 -35.86 -6.79 9.33
N MET A 277 -35.86 -6.89 8.01
CA MET A 277 -36.59 -5.93 7.15
C MET A 277 -38.09 -5.89 7.53
N GLY A 278 -38.65 -7.02 7.95
CA GLY A 278 -40.01 -7.12 8.45
C GLY A 278 -40.21 -6.38 9.78
N ASP A 279 -39.23 -6.41 10.69
CA ASP A 279 -39.29 -5.62 11.92
C ASP A 279 -39.29 -4.12 11.64
N LEU A 280 -38.52 -3.70 10.62
CA LEU A 280 -38.47 -2.31 10.17
C LEU A 280 -39.80 -1.87 9.55
N VAL A 281 -40.33 -2.62 8.58
CA VAL A 281 -41.61 -2.31 7.92
C VAL A 281 -42.79 -2.35 8.90
N ASP A 282 -42.77 -3.28 9.86
CA ASP A 282 -43.83 -3.40 10.86
C ASP A 282 -43.71 -2.37 12.01
N ASN A 283 -42.75 -1.44 11.93
CA ASN A 283 -42.45 -0.45 12.97
C ASN A 283 -42.18 -1.08 14.36
N LYS A 284 -41.50 -2.23 14.38
CA LYS A 284 -41.10 -2.94 15.61
C LYS A 284 -39.73 -2.49 16.14
N ILE A 285 -39.00 -1.68 15.37
CA ILE A 285 -37.70 -1.13 15.75
C ILE A 285 -37.94 0.19 16.51
N PRO A 286 -37.67 0.25 17.83
CA PRO A 286 -37.91 1.47 18.60
C PRO A 286 -37.12 2.65 18.05
N GLY A 287 -37.81 3.74 17.76
CA GLY A 287 -37.19 4.97 17.26
C GLY A 287 -36.82 4.93 15.78
N TYR A 288 -37.25 3.92 15.01
CA TYR A 288 -37.13 3.92 13.55
C TYR A 288 -38.50 3.67 12.91
N THR A 289 -38.81 4.45 11.88
CA THR A 289 -40.08 4.35 11.12
C THR A 289 -39.77 4.15 9.65
N TYR A 290 -40.32 3.10 9.05
CA TYR A 290 -40.25 2.88 7.60
C TYR A 290 -41.25 3.79 6.87
N ILE A 291 -40.81 4.43 5.79
CA ILE A 291 -41.59 5.46 5.10
C ILE A 291 -41.54 5.42 3.57
N GLY A 292 -40.91 4.40 2.98
CA GLY A 292 -40.94 4.20 1.54
C GLY A 292 -39.76 3.41 1.01
N TRP A 293 -39.70 3.28 -0.31
CA TRP A 293 -38.65 2.52 -1.00
C TRP A 293 -38.07 3.31 -2.18
N ASP A 294 -36.75 3.49 -2.19
CA ASP A 294 -35.96 4.02 -3.31
C ASP A 294 -34.64 3.24 -3.37
N VAL A 295 -34.52 2.36 -4.36
CA VAL A 295 -33.46 1.33 -4.56
C VAL A 295 -33.11 0.52 -3.31
N GLY A 296 -33.94 0.62 -2.26
CA GLY A 296 -33.73 0.19 -0.89
C GLY A 296 -34.71 0.85 0.09
N PRO A 297 -34.75 0.41 1.37
CA PRO A 297 -35.68 0.97 2.36
C PRO A 297 -35.32 2.40 2.79
N ILE A 298 -36.31 3.28 2.84
CA ILE A 298 -36.20 4.63 3.41
C ILE A 298 -36.76 4.61 4.84
N VAL A 299 -35.98 5.13 5.79
CA VAL A 299 -36.30 5.09 7.23
C VAL A 299 -36.00 6.43 7.91
N ILE A 300 -36.81 6.80 8.89
CA ILE A 300 -36.55 7.91 9.81
C ILE A 300 -36.09 7.34 11.15
N GLY A 301 -34.89 7.70 11.61
CA GLY A 301 -34.35 7.31 12.91
C GLY A 301 -34.35 8.49 13.89
N VAL A 302 -35.17 8.43 14.94
CA VAL A 302 -35.27 9.45 16.00
C VAL A 302 -34.42 9.13 17.24
N THR A 303 -33.67 8.03 17.24
CA THR A 303 -32.70 7.73 18.31
C THR A 303 -31.54 6.92 17.73
N ALA A 304 -30.33 7.49 17.74
CA ALA A 304 -29.13 6.81 17.25
C ALA A 304 -28.85 5.53 18.07
N LEU A 305 -28.94 4.37 17.43
CA LEU A 305 -28.64 3.07 18.02
C LEU A 305 -27.14 2.81 17.89
N ARG A 306 -26.32 3.51 18.70
CA ARG A 306 -24.85 3.51 18.57
C ARG A 306 -24.28 2.12 18.28
N PRO A 307 -23.48 1.97 17.20
CA PRO A 307 -22.87 0.69 16.86
C PRO A 307 -21.87 0.25 17.93
N LEU A 308 -21.52 -1.03 17.91
CA LEU A 308 -20.40 -1.54 18.72
C LEU A 308 -19.11 -0.85 18.24
N ASP A 309 -18.45 -0.09 19.11
CA ASP A 309 -17.19 0.58 18.78
C ASP A 309 -16.05 -0.43 18.86
N HIS A 310 -15.82 -1.01 20.04
CA HIS A 310 -14.80 -2.02 20.27
C HIS A 310 -15.18 -2.93 21.44
N ILE A 311 -14.38 -3.98 21.67
CA ILE A 311 -14.44 -4.81 22.87
C ILE A 311 -13.15 -4.64 23.67
N GLU A 312 -13.28 -4.24 24.93
CA GLU A 312 -12.20 -4.25 25.92
C GLU A 312 -12.01 -5.68 26.44
N VAL A 313 -10.76 -6.17 26.43
CA VAL A 313 -10.37 -7.47 27.00
C VAL A 313 -9.37 -7.23 28.12
N THR A 314 -9.74 -7.58 29.35
CA THR A 314 -8.93 -7.33 30.55
C THR A 314 -8.71 -8.59 31.37
N SER A 315 -7.68 -8.59 32.20
CA SER A 315 -7.39 -9.65 33.18
C SER A 315 -6.80 -9.04 34.45
N ALA A 316 -6.99 -9.70 35.60
CA ALA A 316 -6.47 -9.22 36.88
C ALA A 316 -4.92 -9.23 36.95
N SER A 317 -4.27 -10.14 36.23
CA SER A 317 -2.81 -10.22 36.11
C SER A 317 -2.35 -9.88 34.70
N SER A 318 -1.10 -9.44 34.56
CA SER A 318 -0.42 -9.26 33.26
C SER A 318 0.27 -10.53 32.75
N SER A 319 0.29 -11.59 33.56
CA SER A 319 0.95 -12.86 33.25
C SER A 319 0.29 -14.06 33.93
N GLY A 320 0.46 -15.25 33.33
CA GLY A 320 0.01 -16.54 33.86
C GLY A 320 1.01 -17.68 33.58
N THR A 321 0.68 -18.89 34.04
CA THR A 321 1.50 -20.10 33.85
C THR A 321 0.80 -21.05 32.89
N ALA A 322 1.53 -21.59 31.93
CA ALA A 322 1.00 -22.59 31.01
C ALA A 322 0.40 -23.80 31.78
N GLY A 323 -0.73 -24.31 31.30
CA GLY A 323 -1.50 -25.39 31.93
C GLY A 323 -2.44 -24.94 33.05
N THR A 324 -2.48 -23.65 33.40
CA THR A 324 -3.42 -23.08 34.39
C THR A 324 -4.50 -22.24 33.70
N PRO A 325 -5.79 -22.32 34.09
CA PRO A 325 -6.83 -21.45 33.56
C PRO A 325 -6.59 -19.97 33.88
N ILE A 326 -6.73 -19.11 32.86
CA ILE A 326 -6.60 -17.66 32.94
C ILE A 326 -7.99 -17.04 32.78
N SER A 327 -8.40 -16.17 33.71
CA SER A 327 -9.69 -15.47 33.64
C SER A 327 -9.56 -14.12 32.94
N PHE A 328 -10.43 -13.89 31.95
CA PHE A 328 -10.56 -12.66 31.19
C PHE A 328 -11.96 -12.05 31.37
N THR A 329 -12.01 -10.73 31.43
CA THR A 329 -13.24 -9.94 31.43
C THR A 329 -13.34 -9.21 30.10
N LEU A 330 -14.39 -9.50 29.34
CA LEU A 330 -14.70 -8.84 28.08
C LEU A 330 -15.80 -7.81 28.30
N LYS A 331 -15.64 -6.62 27.76
CA LYS A 331 -16.60 -5.52 27.91
C LYS A 331 -16.86 -4.83 26.57
N ALA A 332 -18.13 -4.69 26.20
CA ALA A 332 -18.54 -4.13 24.92
C ALA A 332 -18.83 -2.63 25.05
N CYS A 333 -18.19 -1.82 24.20
CA CYS A 333 -18.21 -0.37 24.28
C CYS A 333 -18.91 0.23 23.07
N ALA A 334 -19.77 1.22 23.30
CA ALA A 334 -20.47 1.97 22.24
C ALA A 334 -19.77 3.30 21.90
N THR A 335 -18.66 3.62 22.58
CA THR A 335 -17.81 4.79 22.33
C THR A 335 -16.33 4.42 22.47
N ALA A 336 -15.46 5.15 21.78
CA ALA A 336 -14.01 4.94 21.81
C ALA A 336 -13.37 5.08 23.20
N ASP A 337 -13.96 5.86 24.10
CA ASP A 337 -13.53 6.01 25.50
C ASP A 337 -14.25 5.05 26.47
N CYS A 338 -15.12 4.18 25.93
CA CYS A 338 -16.00 3.28 26.66
C CYS A 338 -16.84 3.94 27.77
N SER A 339 -17.11 5.25 27.68
CA SER A 339 -18.02 5.98 28.58
C SER A 339 -19.47 5.52 28.43
N THR A 340 -19.84 5.01 27.25
CA THR A 340 -21.14 4.39 26.98
C THR A 340 -20.96 2.92 26.62
N LEU A 341 -21.76 2.05 27.24
CA LEU A 341 -21.66 0.59 27.05
C LEU A 341 -22.60 0.09 25.96
N TYR A 342 -22.14 -0.90 25.20
CA TYR A 342 -22.97 -1.61 24.24
C TYR A 342 -23.72 -2.74 24.95
N THR A 343 -25.06 -2.70 24.95
CA THR A 343 -25.92 -3.62 25.72
C THR A 343 -26.86 -4.45 24.84
N ARG A 344 -26.71 -4.45 23.52
CA ARG A 344 -27.66 -5.10 22.60
C ARG A 344 -27.35 -6.57 22.30
N GLY A 345 -26.34 -7.10 22.97
CA GLY A 345 -25.89 -8.48 22.89
C GLY A 345 -24.82 -8.70 21.82
N VAL A 346 -23.75 -9.41 22.20
CA VAL A 346 -22.64 -9.76 21.33
C VAL A 346 -22.10 -11.13 21.72
N SER A 347 -21.92 -12.00 20.74
CA SER A 347 -21.27 -13.30 20.93
C SER A 347 -20.08 -13.45 19.98
N GLY A 348 -19.14 -14.32 20.33
CA GLY A 348 -17.96 -14.61 19.52
C GLY A 348 -16.96 -15.48 20.26
N TYR A 349 -15.72 -15.50 19.77
CA TYR A 349 -14.62 -16.25 20.38
C TYR A 349 -13.49 -15.31 20.77
N LEU A 350 -13.00 -15.46 22.01
CA LEU A 350 -11.68 -14.96 22.39
C LEU A 350 -10.65 -16.02 21.98
N MET A 351 -9.73 -15.66 21.09
CA MET A 351 -8.72 -16.54 20.53
C MET A 351 -7.31 -16.02 20.85
N MET A 352 -6.43 -16.93 21.26
CA MET A 352 -5.02 -16.68 21.50
C MET A 352 -4.19 -17.14 20.30
N SER A 353 -3.02 -16.53 20.11
CA SER A 353 -2.12 -16.83 18.99
C SER A 353 -1.58 -18.27 18.94
N ASP A 354 -1.72 -19.05 20.02
CA ASP A 354 -1.40 -20.48 20.09
C ASP A 354 -2.56 -21.39 19.61
N GLY A 355 -3.69 -20.80 19.21
CA GLY A 355 -4.90 -21.51 18.76
C GLY A 355 -5.90 -21.81 19.88
N SER A 356 -5.55 -21.54 21.14
CA SER A 356 -6.46 -21.69 22.28
C SER A 356 -7.63 -20.70 22.13
N ASN A 357 -8.87 -21.15 22.26
CA ASN A 357 -10.04 -20.29 22.16
C ASN A 357 -11.14 -20.63 23.18
N VAL A 358 -11.97 -19.63 23.49
CA VAL A 358 -13.17 -19.80 24.32
C VAL A 358 -14.31 -18.94 23.78
N ALA A 359 -15.50 -19.53 23.69
CA ALA A 359 -16.70 -18.81 23.29
C ALA A 359 -17.16 -17.86 24.41
N PHE A 360 -17.70 -16.70 24.03
CA PHE A 360 -18.37 -15.78 24.95
C PHE A 360 -19.70 -15.33 24.37
N ASN A 361 -20.64 -15.01 25.26
CA ASN A 361 -21.96 -14.48 24.91
C ASN A 361 -22.37 -13.43 25.93
N MET A 362 -22.44 -12.18 25.49
CA MET A 362 -23.08 -11.08 26.21
C MET A 362 -24.53 -11.02 25.73
N ALA A 363 -25.50 -11.28 26.61
CA ALA A 363 -26.91 -11.18 26.26
C ALA A 363 -27.35 -9.72 26.14
N ALA A 364 -28.49 -9.47 25.48
CA ALA A 364 -29.10 -8.15 25.52
C ALA A 364 -29.38 -7.73 26.98
N GLY A 365 -29.09 -6.47 27.32
CA GLY A 365 -29.09 -5.93 28.68
C GLY A 365 -27.75 -6.06 29.42
N THR A 366 -26.78 -6.81 28.90
CA THR A 366 -25.43 -6.97 29.48
C THR A 366 -24.36 -6.45 28.53
N SER A 367 -23.33 -5.82 29.09
CA SER A 367 -22.19 -5.26 28.36
C SER A 367 -20.86 -5.84 28.81
N THR A 368 -20.86 -6.82 29.71
CA THR A 368 -19.64 -7.44 30.24
C THR A 368 -19.87 -8.92 30.50
N VAL A 369 -18.86 -9.74 30.22
CA VAL A 369 -18.86 -11.18 30.51
C VAL A 369 -17.47 -11.64 30.94
N ASN A 370 -17.42 -12.62 31.85
CA ASN A 370 -16.17 -13.27 32.27
C ASN A 370 -16.04 -14.62 31.57
N THR A 371 -14.84 -14.92 31.10
CA THR A 371 -14.50 -16.21 30.49
C THR A 371 -13.15 -16.70 30.99
N SER A 372 -12.90 -18.00 30.93
CA SER A 372 -11.63 -18.60 31.35
C SER A 372 -11.05 -19.45 30.22
N LEU A 373 -9.76 -19.27 29.94
CA LEU A 373 -9.03 -19.96 28.89
C LEU A 373 -7.71 -20.53 29.41
N THR A 374 -7.36 -21.75 29.03
CA THR A 374 -6.08 -22.38 29.43
C THR A 374 -5.16 -22.45 28.22
N VAL A 375 -3.97 -21.83 28.34
CA VAL A 375 -2.87 -21.98 27.37
C VAL A 375 -2.08 -23.23 27.75
N ALA A 376 -2.14 -24.28 26.92
CA ALA A 376 -1.58 -25.59 27.27
C ALA A 376 -0.05 -25.59 27.41
N THR A 377 0.64 -24.84 26.54
CA THR A 377 2.09 -24.76 26.49
C THR A 377 2.53 -23.31 26.37
N ALA A 378 3.56 -22.92 27.12
CA ALA A 378 4.11 -21.58 27.00
C ALA A 378 4.75 -21.41 25.60
N PRO A 379 4.34 -20.41 24.82
CA PRO A 379 4.87 -20.19 23.48
C PRO A 379 6.32 -19.70 23.55
N ALA A 380 7.10 -19.98 22.50
CA ALA A 380 8.50 -19.55 22.41
C ALA A 380 8.70 -18.03 22.53
N ALA A 381 7.70 -17.24 22.14
CA ALA A 381 7.69 -15.79 22.28
C ALA A 381 7.55 -15.31 23.74
N GLY A 382 7.17 -16.18 24.68
CA GLY A 382 6.92 -15.84 26.09
C GLY A 382 5.56 -15.19 26.36
N TYR A 383 4.76 -14.96 25.32
CA TYR A 383 3.41 -14.40 25.42
C TYR A 383 2.50 -14.98 24.33
N VAL A 384 1.19 -14.94 24.57
CA VAL A 384 0.15 -15.16 23.56
C VAL A 384 -0.53 -13.84 23.21
N THR A 385 -0.87 -13.64 21.95
CA THR A 385 -1.61 -12.45 21.51
C THR A 385 -3.10 -12.75 21.48
N ALA A 386 -3.90 -11.96 22.19
CA ALA A 386 -5.36 -12.06 22.19
C ALA A 386 -5.97 -11.42 20.94
N SER A 387 -7.01 -12.06 20.40
CA SER A 387 -7.78 -11.61 19.24
C SER A 387 -9.24 -12.04 19.40
N LEU A 388 -10.14 -11.40 18.63
CA LEU A 388 -11.56 -11.74 18.61
C LEU A 388 -11.92 -12.25 17.21
N THR A 389 -12.65 -13.36 17.16
CA THR A 389 -13.09 -13.97 15.90
C THR A 389 -14.56 -14.35 15.94
N SER A 390 -15.19 -14.39 14.76
CA SER A 390 -16.60 -14.79 14.59
C SER A 390 -17.56 -14.00 15.48
N LEU A 391 -17.32 -12.68 15.60
CA LEU A 391 -18.22 -11.79 16.32
C LEU A 391 -19.59 -11.74 15.62
N SER A 392 -20.66 -11.81 16.41
CA SER A 392 -22.04 -11.68 15.91
C SER A 392 -22.40 -10.27 15.44
N VAL A 393 -21.57 -9.28 15.78
CA VAL A 393 -21.70 -7.86 15.40
C VAL A 393 -20.31 -7.35 15.02
N THR A 394 -20.18 -6.64 13.91
CA THR A 394 -18.90 -6.07 13.45
C THR A 394 -18.60 -4.76 14.19
N PRO A 395 -17.48 -4.65 14.94
CA PRO A 395 -17.09 -3.40 15.57
C PRO A 395 -16.65 -2.36 14.54
N ILE A 396 -16.97 -1.08 14.77
CA ILE A 396 -16.58 0.04 13.89
C ILE A 396 -15.25 0.69 14.28
N GLY A 397 -14.79 0.49 15.51
CA GLY A 397 -13.55 1.04 16.04
C GLY A 397 -12.32 0.40 15.40
N SER A 398 -11.28 1.22 15.21
CA SER A 398 -9.99 0.78 14.71
C SER A 398 -8.90 1.16 15.71
N PRO A 399 -8.33 0.21 16.48
CA PRO A 399 -8.55 -1.24 16.42
C PRO A 399 -9.89 -1.70 17.04
N SER A 400 -10.40 -2.86 16.62
CA SER A 400 -11.68 -3.42 17.10
C SER A 400 -11.61 -4.11 18.48
N ILE A 401 -10.39 -4.29 19.01
CA ILE A 401 -10.09 -4.87 20.32
C ILE A 401 -9.14 -3.96 21.08
N TYR A 402 -9.47 -3.63 22.32
CA TYR A 402 -8.60 -2.91 23.25
C TYR A 402 -8.20 -3.85 24.38
N CYS A 403 -6.92 -3.94 24.72
CA CYS A 403 -6.45 -4.90 25.73
C CYS A 403 -5.92 -4.20 26.99
N GLY A 404 -6.13 -4.80 28.15
CA GLY A 404 -5.66 -4.28 29.45
C GLY A 404 -5.36 -5.42 30.42
N PHE A 405 -4.18 -6.02 30.31
CA PHE A 405 -3.78 -7.13 31.18
C PHE A 405 -3.07 -6.62 32.44
N GLY A 406 -3.71 -6.74 33.60
CA GLY A 406 -3.25 -6.17 34.88
C GLY A 406 -3.40 -4.65 34.98
N VAL A 407 -4.01 -4.01 33.98
CA VAL A 407 -4.21 -2.56 33.86
C VAL A 407 -5.54 -2.27 33.13
N THR A 408 -5.96 -1.02 33.09
CA THR A 408 -7.12 -0.59 32.28
C THR A 408 -6.84 -0.79 30.79
N ALA A 409 -7.85 -1.22 30.01
CA ALA A 409 -7.73 -1.38 28.57
C ALA A 409 -7.58 -0.03 27.85
N THR A 410 -6.73 0.02 26.83
CA THR A 410 -6.57 1.21 25.96
C THR A 410 -6.34 0.79 24.51
N SER A 411 -6.52 1.72 23.57
CA SER A 411 -6.31 1.50 22.13
C SER A 411 -4.84 1.28 21.74
N SER A 412 -3.90 1.71 22.58
CA SER A 412 -2.45 1.57 22.37
C SER A 412 -1.81 0.44 23.18
N ALA A 413 -2.54 -0.16 24.10
CA ALA A 413 -2.05 -1.24 24.93
C ALA A 413 -1.92 -2.55 24.13
N SER A 414 -0.84 -3.28 24.42
CA SER A 414 -0.55 -4.54 23.74
C SER A 414 -1.54 -5.62 24.15
N CYS A 415 -2.06 -6.35 23.16
CA CYS A 415 -2.83 -7.58 23.38
C CYS A 415 -1.95 -8.81 23.65
N ASN A 416 -0.71 -8.63 24.10
CA ASN A 416 0.20 -9.73 24.44
C ASN A 416 0.09 -10.09 25.94
N TYR A 417 -0.46 -11.26 26.24
CA TYR A 417 -0.55 -11.81 27.60
C TYR A 417 0.65 -12.73 27.86
N SER A 418 1.46 -12.42 28.88
CA SER A 418 2.68 -13.19 29.17
C SER A 418 2.36 -14.56 29.76
N VAL A 419 2.92 -15.63 29.19
CA VAL A 419 2.69 -17.01 29.67
C VAL A 419 4.04 -17.66 29.97
N ALA A 420 4.30 -17.91 31.25
CA ALA A 420 5.52 -18.56 31.71
C ALA A 420 5.40 -20.09 31.60
N SER A 421 6.53 -20.74 31.31
CA SER A 421 6.65 -22.20 31.37
C SER A 421 6.73 -22.69 32.82
N PRO A 422 6.14 -23.85 33.16
CA PRO A 422 6.33 -24.46 34.48
C PRO A 422 7.78 -24.97 34.68
N LEU A 423 8.20 -25.14 35.94
CA LEU A 423 9.52 -25.71 36.28
C LEU A 423 9.56 -27.20 35.93
N HIS A 424 10.39 -27.59 34.97
CA HIS A 424 10.54 -28.99 34.54
C HIS A 424 11.58 -29.74 35.36
N HIS A 425 12.81 -29.22 35.48
CA HIS A 425 13.88 -29.86 36.27
C HIS A 425 14.94 -28.83 36.67
N LEU A 426 15.86 -29.21 37.57
CA LEU A 426 17.06 -28.44 37.87
C LEU A 426 18.30 -29.15 37.31
N SER A 427 19.15 -28.41 36.61
CA SER A 427 20.40 -28.92 36.04
C SER A 427 21.59 -28.44 36.86
N VAL A 428 22.45 -29.35 37.32
CA VAL A 428 23.72 -29.03 38.01
C VAL A 428 24.89 -29.32 37.10
N THR A 429 25.71 -28.30 36.84
CA THR A 429 26.88 -28.40 35.97
C THR A 429 28.11 -27.76 36.58
N THR A 430 29.28 -28.15 36.09
CA THR A 430 30.55 -27.46 36.34
C THR A 430 31.50 -27.72 35.17
N THR A 431 32.59 -26.96 35.07
CA THR A 431 33.49 -26.96 33.89
C THR A 431 34.31 -28.24 33.75
N SER A 432 34.41 -29.09 34.78
CA SER A 432 35.18 -30.34 34.75
C SER A 432 34.55 -31.44 35.61
N SER A 433 34.82 -32.71 35.32
CA SER A 433 34.37 -33.84 36.16
C SER A 433 35.25 -34.08 37.40
N SER A 434 36.27 -33.24 37.60
CA SER A 434 37.26 -33.42 38.66
C SER A 434 37.82 -32.10 39.19
N GLY A 435 38.00 -32.00 40.51
CA GLY A 435 38.59 -30.83 41.17
C GLY A 435 39.82 -31.15 42.00
N LEU A 436 40.43 -30.10 42.55
CA LEU A 436 41.51 -30.23 43.52
C LEU A 436 41.02 -29.99 44.94
N THR A 437 41.63 -30.69 45.90
CA THR A 437 41.30 -30.47 47.31
C THR A 437 41.62 -29.06 47.79
N CYS A 438 42.57 -28.41 47.13
CA CYS A 438 43.13 -27.14 47.52
C CYS A 438 42.54 -25.92 46.78
N THR A 439 41.54 -26.13 45.91
CA THR A 439 40.78 -25.06 45.23
C THR A 439 39.27 -25.29 45.34
N PRO A 440 38.47 -24.26 45.64
CA PRO A 440 37.02 -24.34 45.51
C PRO A 440 36.58 -24.65 44.08
N THR A 441 35.52 -25.43 43.93
CA THR A 441 34.82 -25.67 42.67
C THR A 441 33.51 -24.90 42.66
N THR A 442 33.26 -24.18 41.57
CA THR A 442 31.97 -23.51 41.35
C THR A 442 31.05 -24.44 40.56
N PHE A 443 29.88 -24.71 41.12
CA PHE A 443 28.80 -25.45 40.49
C PHE A 443 27.72 -24.47 40.03
N THR A 444 27.27 -24.61 38.80
CA THR A 444 26.18 -23.83 38.21
C THR A 444 24.90 -24.64 38.26
N ILE A 445 23.85 -24.04 38.84
CA ILE A 445 22.52 -24.64 38.94
C ILE A 445 21.59 -23.85 38.03
N VAL A 446 20.94 -24.53 37.09
CA VAL A 446 20.04 -23.93 36.10
C VAL A 446 18.63 -24.46 36.29
N ALA A 447 17.63 -23.58 36.32
CA ALA A 447 16.22 -23.94 36.37
C ALA A 447 15.68 -24.08 34.94
N CYS A 448 15.32 -25.30 34.56
CA CYS A 448 14.93 -25.65 33.20
C CYS A 448 13.40 -25.72 33.10
N ALA A 449 12.84 -25.09 32.08
CA ALA A 449 11.41 -25.08 31.77
C ALA A 449 10.97 -26.28 30.90
N ASN A 450 11.91 -27.00 30.29
CA ASN A 450 11.63 -28.18 29.46
C ASN A 450 12.70 -29.26 29.63
N ALA A 451 12.46 -30.46 29.09
CA ALA A 451 13.37 -31.61 29.22
C ALA A 451 14.76 -31.38 28.62
N ALA A 452 14.84 -30.63 27.52
CA ALA A 452 16.10 -30.32 26.84
C ALA A 452 16.88 -29.15 27.48
N CYS A 453 16.29 -28.48 28.49
CA CYS A 453 16.78 -27.23 29.09
C CYS A 453 17.08 -26.11 28.07
N THR A 454 16.41 -26.12 26.91
CA THR A 454 16.49 -25.04 25.91
C THR A 454 15.61 -23.85 26.28
N GLY A 455 14.59 -24.08 27.12
CA GLY A 455 13.82 -23.03 27.78
C GLY A 455 14.21 -22.93 29.26
N THR A 456 14.34 -21.72 29.78
CA THR A 456 14.66 -21.46 31.19
C THR A 456 13.41 -21.12 31.99
N PHE A 457 13.34 -21.57 33.24
CA PHE A 457 12.31 -21.19 34.18
C PHE A 457 12.62 -19.81 34.77
N SER A 458 11.62 -18.92 34.82
CA SER A 458 11.77 -17.52 35.25
C SER A 458 11.19 -17.23 36.64
N GLY A 459 10.54 -18.19 37.28
CA GLY A 459 10.08 -18.08 38.67
C GLY A 459 11.21 -18.30 39.68
N SER A 460 10.94 -18.03 40.96
CA SER A 460 11.92 -18.26 42.01
C SER A 460 11.94 -19.72 42.46
N VAL A 461 13.14 -20.28 42.64
CA VAL A 461 13.34 -21.62 43.19
C VAL A 461 14.58 -21.64 44.07
N SER A 462 14.51 -22.31 45.22
CA SER A 462 15.64 -22.45 46.15
C SER A 462 15.73 -23.87 46.68
N GLY A 463 16.90 -24.24 47.20
CA GLY A 463 17.21 -25.55 47.74
C GLY A 463 18.65 -25.63 48.24
N ASN A 464 19.20 -26.85 48.34
CA ASN A 464 20.58 -27.08 48.77
C ASN A 464 21.35 -27.92 47.73
N LEU A 465 22.58 -27.50 47.41
CA LEU A 465 23.58 -28.31 46.71
C LEU A 465 24.26 -29.23 47.72
N THR A 466 24.19 -30.54 47.49
CA THR A 466 24.79 -31.56 48.35
C THR A 466 26.01 -32.20 47.69
N LEU A 467 27.06 -32.35 48.48
CA LEU A 467 28.29 -33.07 48.12
C LEU A 467 28.54 -34.15 49.16
N SER A 468 28.22 -35.41 48.84
CA SER A 468 28.26 -36.52 49.80
C SER A 468 29.32 -37.57 49.44
N GLY A 469 30.02 -38.09 50.44
CA GLY A 469 31.02 -39.14 50.29
C GLY A 469 31.60 -39.53 51.64
N ALA A 470 31.69 -40.84 51.92
CA ALA A 470 32.20 -41.32 53.19
C ALA A 470 33.67 -40.88 53.39
N GLY A 471 33.94 -40.13 54.46
CA GLY A 471 35.27 -39.58 54.77
C GLY A 471 35.64 -38.28 54.04
N ALA A 472 34.76 -37.73 53.19
CA ALA A 472 34.99 -36.42 52.57
C ALA A 472 34.74 -35.27 53.55
N THR A 473 35.57 -34.22 53.48
CA THR A 473 35.33 -32.95 54.21
C THR A 473 35.09 -31.83 53.22
N VAL A 474 33.89 -31.25 53.23
CA VAL A 474 33.48 -30.18 52.29
C VAL A 474 33.34 -28.84 53.02
N LYS A 475 33.86 -27.77 52.41
CA LYS A 475 33.71 -26.38 52.88
C LYS A 475 32.88 -25.54 51.87
N PRO A 476 32.07 -24.57 52.34
CA PRO A 476 31.85 -24.23 53.74
C PRO A 476 31.02 -25.28 54.50
N SER A 477 30.20 -26.07 53.80
CA SER A 477 29.54 -27.27 54.35
C SER A 477 29.30 -28.32 53.25
N ALA A 478 28.87 -29.53 53.63
CA ALA A 478 28.44 -30.57 52.69
C ALA A 478 27.06 -30.32 52.05
N SER A 479 26.32 -29.31 52.55
CA SER A 479 24.97 -28.92 52.08
C SER A 479 24.89 -27.41 52.02
N ASN A 480 25.04 -26.85 50.82
CA ASN A 480 25.14 -25.41 50.59
C ASN A 480 23.83 -24.88 50.01
N ALA A 481 23.20 -23.92 50.68
CA ALA A 481 21.96 -23.32 50.20
C ALA A 481 22.18 -22.55 48.88
N PHE A 482 21.19 -22.61 47.99
CA PHE A 482 21.13 -21.82 46.77
C PHE A 482 19.74 -21.19 46.60
N SER A 483 19.70 -20.06 45.90
CA SER A 483 18.45 -19.40 45.51
C SER A 483 18.60 -18.85 44.10
N ILE A 484 17.62 -19.16 43.25
CA ILE A 484 17.40 -18.55 41.94
C ILE A 484 16.22 -17.59 42.13
N THR A 485 16.48 -16.30 42.04
CA THR A 485 15.46 -15.25 42.19
C THR A 485 14.59 -15.15 40.93
N GLY A 486 13.35 -14.70 41.06
CA GLY A 486 12.47 -14.45 39.91
C GLY A 486 13.15 -13.51 38.90
N GLY A 487 13.13 -13.90 37.62
CA GLY A 487 13.85 -13.22 36.54
C GLY A 487 15.27 -13.74 36.27
N ALA A 488 15.85 -14.55 37.16
CA ALA A 488 17.10 -15.27 36.91
C ALA A 488 16.81 -16.73 36.52
N SER A 489 17.64 -17.30 35.64
CA SER A 489 17.51 -18.69 35.19
C SER A 489 18.53 -19.64 35.83
N SER A 490 19.56 -19.09 36.48
CA SER A 490 20.64 -19.86 37.07
C SER A 490 21.25 -19.16 38.28
N THR A 491 21.97 -19.94 39.09
CA THR A 491 22.79 -19.44 40.19
C THR A 491 24.06 -20.27 40.29
N THR A 492 25.07 -19.78 41.01
CA THR A 492 26.31 -20.51 41.24
C THR A 492 26.54 -20.73 42.74
N VAL A 493 27.06 -21.90 43.08
CA VAL A 493 27.42 -22.27 44.44
C VAL A 493 28.85 -22.78 44.42
N SER A 494 29.70 -22.19 45.24
CA SER A 494 31.09 -22.64 45.37
C SER A 494 31.26 -23.54 46.58
N ALA A 495 31.87 -24.70 46.37
CA ALA A 495 32.18 -25.65 47.42
C ALA A 495 33.54 -26.31 47.18
N GLN A 496 34.24 -26.65 48.26
CA GLN A 496 35.58 -27.21 48.21
C GLN A 496 35.64 -28.52 48.99
N VAL A 497 36.08 -29.60 48.36
CA VAL A 497 36.33 -30.88 49.04
C VAL A 497 37.77 -30.89 49.54
N THR A 498 38.00 -30.61 50.82
CA THR A 498 39.35 -30.50 51.41
C THR A 498 40.00 -31.85 51.79
N VAL A 499 39.23 -32.94 51.84
CA VAL A 499 39.73 -34.29 52.11
C VAL A 499 39.13 -35.25 51.09
N VAL A 500 39.99 -35.98 50.36
CA VAL A 500 39.56 -36.96 49.35
C VAL A 500 38.98 -38.18 50.04
N PRO A 501 37.74 -38.60 49.74
CA PRO A 501 37.18 -39.85 50.24
C PRO A 501 37.90 -41.06 49.62
N ALA A 502 37.85 -42.23 50.28
CA ALA A 502 38.52 -43.44 49.78
C ALA A 502 38.03 -43.89 48.39
N SER A 503 36.82 -43.50 47.99
CA SER A 503 36.25 -43.70 46.66
C SER A 503 36.91 -42.85 45.55
N GLY A 504 37.67 -41.80 45.91
CA GLY A 504 38.27 -40.86 44.97
C GLY A 504 37.31 -39.79 44.43
N TYR A 505 36.02 -39.83 44.82
CA TYR A 505 34.98 -38.91 44.35
C TYR A 505 33.91 -38.63 45.42
N VAL A 506 33.21 -37.50 45.27
CA VAL A 506 31.98 -37.16 46.00
C VAL A 506 30.78 -37.17 45.06
N THR A 507 29.60 -37.49 45.54
CA THR A 507 28.35 -37.45 44.77
C THR A 507 27.69 -36.08 44.89
N VAL A 508 27.41 -35.44 43.75
CA VAL A 508 26.75 -34.14 43.61
C VAL A 508 25.25 -34.35 43.43
N GLY A 509 24.43 -33.71 44.27
CA GLY A 509 22.97 -33.74 44.18
C GLY A 509 22.31 -32.45 44.65
N LEU A 510 20.98 -32.40 44.57
CA LEU A 510 20.17 -31.29 45.13
C LEU A 510 19.16 -31.84 46.13
N SER A 511 18.84 -31.06 47.17
CA SER A 511 17.82 -31.41 48.17
C SER A 511 17.04 -30.18 48.68
N GLY A 512 15.89 -30.40 49.33
CA GLY A 512 15.12 -29.34 49.99
C GLY A 512 14.56 -28.27 49.05
N LEU A 513 14.12 -28.65 47.84
CA LEU A 513 13.60 -27.72 46.84
C LEU A 513 12.28 -27.07 47.29
N THR A 514 12.14 -25.76 47.09
CA THR A 514 10.90 -25.02 47.41
C THR A 514 9.75 -25.25 46.44
N MET A 515 10.03 -25.85 45.28
CA MET A 515 9.05 -26.21 44.27
C MET A 515 9.35 -27.63 43.79
N THR A 516 8.30 -28.41 43.52
CA THR A 516 8.43 -29.74 42.94
C THR A 516 8.53 -29.61 41.42
N PRO A 517 9.67 -29.98 40.79
CA PRO A 517 9.77 -29.98 39.33
C PRO A 517 8.83 -31.04 38.73
N SER A 518 8.25 -30.75 37.57
CA SER A 518 7.33 -31.67 36.89
C SER A 518 8.02 -32.86 36.20
N GLY A 519 9.33 -32.74 35.92
CA GLY A 519 10.14 -33.75 35.27
C GLY A 519 10.60 -34.86 36.24
N SER A 520 10.73 -36.08 35.70
CA SER A 520 11.26 -37.24 36.41
C SER A 520 12.47 -37.80 35.66
N PRO A 521 13.68 -37.87 36.27
CA PRO A 521 14.03 -37.39 37.61
C PRO A 521 14.02 -35.86 37.71
N THR A 522 13.85 -35.33 38.93
CA THR A 522 13.72 -33.89 39.20
C THR A 522 15.04 -33.10 39.05
N VAL A 523 16.18 -33.80 39.03
CA VAL A 523 17.53 -33.23 38.93
C VAL A 523 18.31 -33.89 37.79
N TYR A 524 18.88 -33.07 36.92
CA TYR A 524 19.80 -33.48 35.86
C TYR A 524 21.19 -33.01 36.26
N CYS A 525 22.21 -33.79 35.92
CA CYS A 525 23.56 -33.47 36.37
C CYS A 525 24.56 -33.78 35.25
N GLY A 526 25.56 -32.89 35.08
CA GLY A 526 26.63 -33.01 34.10
C GLY A 526 27.90 -32.28 34.54
N LEU A 527 28.91 -33.01 34.98
CA LEU A 527 30.16 -32.44 35.48
C LEU A 527 31.22 -32.57 34.39
N GLY A 528 31.66 -31.45 33.80
CA GLY A 528 32.54 -31.47 32.63
C GLY A 528 31.89 -31.98 31.33
N SER A 529 30.58 -32.17 31.33
CA SER A 529 29.77 -32.58 30.18
C SER A 529 28.39 -31.93 30.26
N ALA A 530 27.60 -32.04 29.18
CA ALA A 530 26.18 -31.66 29.23
C ALA A 530 25.45 -32.46 30.31
N ALA A 531 24.52 -31.82 31.02
CA ALA A 531 23.71 -32.48 32.04
C ALA A 531 22.74 -33.48 31.43
N SER A 532 22.70 -34.68 31.98
CA SER A 532 21.81 -35.75 31.55
C SER A 532 20.83 -36.14 32.67
N ALA A 533 19.70 -36.74 32.28
CA ALA A 533 18.73 -37.30 33.20
C ALA A 533 19.36 -38.45 34.01
N GLY A 534 19.49 -38.27 35.33
CA GLY A 534 20.15 -39.26 36.20
C GLY A 534 20.19 -38.95 37.70
N GLY A 535 19.67 -37.80 38.15
CA GLY A 535 19.58 -37.43 39.57
C GLY A 535 20.87 -36.84 40.16
N SER A 536 21.97 -37.59 40.13
CA SER A 536 23.25 -37.19 40.74
C SER A 536 24.46 -37.63 39.91
N CYS A 537 25.61 -36.96 40.05
CA CYS A 537 26.87 -37.36 39.41
C CYS A 537 28.01 -37.50 40.41
N ASN A 538 29.04 -38.27 40.04
CA ASN A 538 30.28 -38.35 40.79
C ASN A 538 31.27 -37.27 40.33
N TYR A 539 31.78 -36.49 41.28
CA TYR A 539 32.82 -35.49 41.10
C TYR A 539 34.14 -36.00 41.69
N ASN A 540 35.12 -36.26 40.83
CA ASN A 540 36.42 -36.76 41.25
C ASN A 540 37.20 -35.66 42.00
N VAL A 541 37.95 -36.03 43.03
CA VAL A 541 38.73 -35.06 43.81
C VAL A 541 40.18 -35.53 43.91
N ASN A 542 41.10 -34.72 43.41
CA ASN A 542 42.52 -35.01 43.36
C ASN A 542 43.30 -34.13 44.36
N THR A 543 44.43 -34.64 44.85
CA THR A 543 45.33 -33.89 45.76
C THR A 543 46.38 -33.05 45.02
N ALA A 544 46.54 -33.23 43.70
CA ALA A 544 47.44 -32.47 42.84
C ALA A 544 46.89 -32.36 41.41
N GLY A 545 47.26 -31.31 40.67
CA GLY A 545 46.79 -31.07 39.30
C GLY A 545 47.51 -29.94 38.59
N LEU A 546 47.12 -29.73 37.33
CA LEU A 546 47.61 -28.64 36.48
C LEU A 546 46.50 -27.60 36.27
N LEU A 547 46.81 -26.33 36.45
CA LEU A 547 45.93 -25.21 36.14
C LEU A 547 46.43 -24.52 34.87
N LEU A 548 45.59 -24.49 33.83
CA LEU A 548 45.95 -23.95 32.52
C LEU A 548 45.14 -22.68 32.25
N ALA A 549 45.78 -21.66 31.70
CA ALA A 549 45.08 -20.47 31.20
C ALA A 549 45.65 -20.02 29.85
N VAL A 550 44.75 -19.73 28.92
CA VAL A 550 45.05 -19.16 27.59
C VAL A 550 44.01 -18.10 27.30
N ALA A 551 44.45 -16.91 26.88
CA ALA A 551 43.53 -15.84 26.49
C ALA A 551 42.94 -16.08 25.09
N ASN A 552 41.73 -15.57 24.86
CA ASN A 552 41.19 -15.46 23.50
C ASN A 552 42.09 -14.55 22.66
N HIS A 553 42.28 -14.88 21.39
CA HIS A 553 43.20 -14.16 20.51
C HIS A 553 42.79 -14.27 19.04
N LEU A 554 43.47 -13.52 18.16
CA LEU A 554 43.30 -13.66 16.72
C LEU A 554 44.04 -14.90 16.21
N SER A 555 43.42 -15.62 15.29
CA SER A 555 44.00 -16.78 14.61
C SER A 555 45.37 -16.45 14.01
N GLU A 556 46.28 -17.41 14.08
CA GLU A 556 47.68 -17.32 13.68
C GLU A 556 48.51 -16.27 14.46
N THR A 557 48.03 -15.83 15.63
CA THR A 557 48.80 -14.96 16.54
C THR A 557 49.37 -15.77 17.71
N SER A 558 50.64 -15.53 18.07
CA SER A 558 51.26 -16.18 19.23
C SER A 558 50.75 -15.59 20.54
N THR A 559 50.19 -16.44 21.41
CA THR A 559 49.61 -16.04 22.72
C THR A 559 50.22 -16.86 23.85
N ALA A 560 50.41 -16.24 25.02
CA ALA A 560 50.94 -16.93 26.18
C ALA A 560 49.92 -17.91 26.79
N MET A 561 50.42 -19.09 27.15
CA MET A 561 49.76 -20.13 27.94
C MET A 561 50.50 -20.29 29.25
N THR A 562 49.79 -20.17 30.36
CA THR A 562 50.32 -20.48 31.68
C THR A 562 49.90 -21.89 32.10
N VAL A 563 50.84 -22.62 32.69
CA VAL A 563 50.62 -23.93 33.30
C VAL A 563 51.13 -23.88 34.72
N THR A 564 50.25 -23.98 35.70
CA THR A 564 50.62 -23.97 37.12
C THR A 564 50.42 -25.36 37.70
N ALA A 565 51.49 -26.00 38.18
CA ALA A 565 51.44 -27.30 38.82
C ALA A 565 51.25 -27.13 40.34
N VAL A 566 50.11 -27.60 40.85
CA VAL A 566 49.70 -27.38 42.23
C VAL A 566 49.40 -28.69 42.96
N LYS A 567 49.63 -28.70 44.27
CA LYS A 567 49.24 -29.79 45.16
C LYS A 567 48.67 -29.26 46.46
N GLN A 568 48.01 -30.13 47.21
CA GLN A 568 47.47 -29.82 48.52
C GLN A 568 48.57 -29.40 49.50
N GLY A 569 48.40 -28.24 50.13
CA GLY A 569 49.25 -27.75 51.21
C GLY A 569 48.99 -28.44 52.56
N THR A 570 49.80 -28.11 53.56
CA THR A 570 49.65 -28.63 54.93
C THR A 570 48.37 -28.15 55.61
N ASN A 571 47.89 -26.95 55.25
CA ASN A 571 46.52 -26.52 55.46
C ASN A 571 45.69 -27.03 54.26
N THR A 572 44.86 -28.04 54.47
CA THR A 572 44.13 -28.79 53.43
C THR A 572 43.25 -27.97 52.48
N ALA A 573 43.14 -26.64 52.68
CA ALA A 573 42.33 -25.69 51.91
C ALA A 573 43.12 -24.80 50.92
N SER A 574 44.46 -24.80 50.92
CA SER A 574 45.27 -23.93 50.03
C SER A 574 46.26 -24.73 49.18
N CYS A 575 46.43 -24.33 47.91
CA CYS A 575 47.38 -24.98 47.02
C CYS A 575 48.80 -24.46 47.24
N VAL A 576 49.78 -25.36 47.18
CA VAL A 576 51.21 -25.05 47.14
C VAL A 576 51.80 -25.58 45.83
N PRO A 577 52.96 -25.06 45.38
CA PRO A 577 53.62 -25.54 44.18
C PRO A 577 53.90 -27.05 44.26
N ALA A 578 53.44 -27.82 43.26
CA ALA A 578 53.79 -29.23 43.13
C ALA A 578 55.21 -29.40 42.58
N PHE A 579 55.58 -28.51 41.66
CA PHE A 579 56.91 -28.39 41.08
C PHE A 579 57.47 -27.03 41.43
N ALA A 580 58.73 -26.95 41.88
CA ALA A 580 59.39 -25.68 42.16
C ALA A 580 60.82 -25.71 41.62
N SER A 581 61.14 -24.78 40.72
CA SER A 581 62.46 -24.67 40.06
C SER A 581 62.92 -25.96 39.36
N VAL A 582 62.00 -26.63 38.65
CA VAL A 582 62.27 -27.88 37.93
C VAL A 582 61.64 -27.87 36.53
N SER A 583 62.26 -28.59 35.60
CA SER A 583 61.65 -28.85 34.29
C SER A 583 60.94 -30.20 34.28
N LYS A 584 59.72 -30.23 33.73
CA LYS A 584 58.92 -31.46 33.59
C LYS A 584 58.32 -31.53 32.19
N THR A 585 58.25 -32.75 31.66
CA THR A 585 57.61 -33.01 30.37
C THR A 585 56.14 -33.30 30.60
N VAL A 586 55.26 -32.47 30.03
CA VAL A 586 53.80 -32.56 30.16
C VAL A 586 53.20 -32.89 28.80
N ASN A 587 52.34 -33.91 28.74
CA ASN A 587 51.63 -34.25 27.52
C ASN A 587 50.44 -33.30 27.35
N VAL A 588 50.39 -32.55 26.25
CA VAL A 588 49.32 -31.60 25.94
C VAL A 588 48.56 -32.08 24.71
N LYS A 589 47.24 -32.17 24.81
CA LYS A 589 46.31 -32.59 23.76
C LYS A 589 45.43 -31.42 23.37
N CYS A 590 45.06 -31.33 22.09
CA CYS A 590 44.04 -30.42 21.61
C CYS A 590 42.79 -31.16 21.14
N ALA A 591 41.64 -30.51 21.27
CA ALA A 591 40.36 -30.94 20.71
C ALA A 591 39.56 -29.72 20.24
N TYR A 592 38.68 -29.93 19.25
CA TYR A 592 37.76 -28.91 18.79
C TYR A 592 36.50 -28.89 19.67
N SER A 593 36.14 -27.73 20.21
CA SER A 593 34.91 -27.56 20.97
C SER A 593 33.81 -26.93 20.13
N ASN A 594 34.15 -25.92 19.31
CA ASN A 594 33.23 -25.30 18.37
C ASN A 594 34.01 -24.65 17.21
N PRO A 595 33.95 -25.16 15.97
CA PRO A 595 33.19 -26.33 15.50
C PRO A 595 33.61 -27.64 16.19
N THR A 596 32.84 -28.72 16.03
CA THR A 596 33.17 -30.05 16.62
C THR A 596 34.25 -30.82 15.87
N SER A 597 34.69 -30.31 14.71
CA SER A 597 35.78 -30.85 13.90
C SER A 597 36.51 -29.72 13.18
N GLY A 598 37.75 -29.95 12.78
CA GLY A 598 38.56 -28.97 12.04
C GLY A 598 39.69 -29.63 11.25
N THR A 599 40.49 -28.82 10.59
CA THR A 599 41.54 -29.31 9.66
C THR A 599 42.98 -29.03 10.11
N LEU A 600 43.17 -28.06 11.01
CA LEU A 600 44.49 -27.62 11.48
C LEU A 600 44.65 -27.86 13.00
N PRO A 601 45.86 -28.09 13.53
CA PRO A 601 46.07 -28.37 14.94
C PRO A 601 46.39 -27.10 15.74
N VAL A 602 46.21 -27.16 17.05
CA VAL A 602 46.86 -26.19 17.96
C VAL A 602 48.35 -26.50 18.04
N ARG A 603 49.19 -25.46 18.07
CA ARG A 603 50.64 -25.57 18.28
C ARG A 603 51.02 -24.99 19.63
N VAL A 604 51.84 -25.71 20.39
CA VAL A 604 52.38 -25.29 21.68
C VAL A 604 53.90 -25.33 21.63
N ALA A 605 54.57 -24.22 21.96
CA ALA A 605 56.01 -24.05 21.78
C ALA A 605 56.47 -24.40 20.34
N GLY A 606 55.64 -24.11 19.33
CA GLY A 606 55.90 -24.47 17.93
C GLY A 606 55.61 -25.93 17.55
N THR A 607 55.27 -26.79 18.50
CA THR A 607 54.96 -28.21 18.25
C THR A 607 53.47 -28.42 17.99
N ALA A 608 53.11 -29.05 16.88
CA ALA A 608 51.72 -29.40 16.57
C ALA A 608 51.22 -30.55 17.46
N LEU A 609 50.03 -30.39 18.06
CA LEU A 609 49.47 -31.35 19.02
C LEU A 609 48.70 -32.49 18.33
N ASN A 610 49.33 -33.17 17.38
CA ASN A 610 48.82 -34.38 16.72
C ASN A 610 49.92 -35.44 16.61
N ALA A 611 49.54 -36.69 16.35
CA ALA A 611 50.47 -37.83 16.33
C ALA A 611 51.61 -37.67 15.29
N GLY A 612 51.34 -36.97 14.19
CA GLY A 612 52.31 -36.73 13.11
C GLY A 612 53.21 -35.51 13.29
N GLY A 613 52.99 -34.67 14.31
CA GLY A 613 53.70 -33.40 14.50
C GLY A 613 53.53 -32.41 13.33
N SER A 614 52.46 -32.52 12.55
CA SER A 614 52.25 -31.76 11.31
C SER A 614 51.37 -30.54 11.54
N ALA A 615 51.84 -29.34 11.15
CA ALA A 615 51.04 -28.11 11.21
C ALA A 615 49.85 -28.07 10.22
N ALA A 616 49.79 -29.01 9.27
CA ALA A 616 48.75 -29.10 8.24
C ALA A 616 47.70 -30.20 8.51
N SER A 617 47.70 -30.77 9.72
CA SER A 617 46.83 -31.91 10.07
C SER A 617 46.05 -31.62 11.34
N ALA A 618 44.79 -32.09 11.40
CA ALA A 618 43.87 -31.80 12.49
C ALA A 618 44.36 -32.30 13.87
N CYS A 619 43.76 -31.78 14.95
CA CYS A 619 43.86 -32.37 16.27
C CYS A 619 43.24 -33.79 16.25
N ASP A 620 43.97 -34.79 16.77
CA ASP A 620 43.57 -36.21 16.76
C ASP A 620 43.47 -36.82 18.17
N GLY A 621 43.68 -36.02 19.22
CA GLY A 621 43.66 -36.47 20.63
C GLY A 621 44.91 -37.22 21.10
N ALA A 622 45.92 -37.40 20.24
CA ALA A 622 47.21 -37.98 20.64
C ALA A 622 48.03 -37.00 21.50
N GLY A 623 48.03 -35.72 21.11
CA GLY A 623 48.81 -34.66 21.77
C GLY A 623 50.31 -34.77 21.55
N ALA A 624 51.07 -33.91 22.23
CA ALA A 624 52.52 -33.89 22.18
C ALA A 624 53.13 -33.68 23.56
N ASN A 625 54.34 -34.18 23.76
CA ASN A 625 55.10 -34.00 24.99
C ASN A 625 55.85 -32.66 24.95
N ILE A 626 55.47 -31.74 25.83
CA ILE A 626 56.02 -30.37 25.90
C ILE A 626 56.87 -30.26 27.17
N SER A 627 58.12 -29.84 27.01
CA SER A 627 58.99 -29.53 28.16
C SER A 627 58.62 -28.16 28.73
N LEU A 628 58.23 -28.13 30.01
CA LEU A 628 57.83 -26.93 30.73
C LEU A 628 58.79 -26.70 31.90
N SER A 629 59.33 -25.48 31.98
CA SER A 629 60.18 -25.04 33.09
C SER A 629 59.34 -24.34 34.16
N PHE A 630 59.17 -24.97 35.31
CA PHE A 630 58.37 -24.45 36.42
C PHE A 630 59.25 -23.60 37.35
N ASP A 631 58.81 -22.38 37.62
CA ASP A 631 59.49 -21.44 38.53
C ASP A 631 59.30 -21.80 40.02
N THR A 632 59.69 -20.91 40.92
CA THR A 632 59.56 -21.10 42.38
C THR A 632 58.11 -21.14 42.87
N THR A 633 57.17 -20.62 42.08
CA THR A 633 55.72 -20.64 42.34
C THR A 633 55.03 -21.82 41.67
N GLY A 634 55.78 -22.66 40.95
CA GLY A 634 55.24 -23.79 40.20
C GLY A 634 54.47 -23.38 38.96
N GLN A 635 54.76 -22.21 38.39
CA GLN A 635 54.22 -21.76 37.12
C GLN A 635 55.25 -21.92 36.00
N ALA A 636 54.78 -22.38 34.84
CA ALA A 636 55.51 -22.36 33.58
C ALA A 636 54.72 -21.56 32.54
N THR A 637 55.42 -20.83 31.66
CA THR A 637 54.80 -20.10 30.54
C THR A 637 55.33 -20.64 29.22
N THR A 638 54.43 -20.84 28.25
CA THR A 638 54.76 -21.24 26.89
C THR A 638 53.84 -20.53 25.89
N ASN A 639 54.12 -20.64 24.59
CA ASN A 639 53.31 -20.00 23.55
C ASN A 639 52.34 -20.99 22.91
N VAL A 640 51.11 -20.55 22.67
CA VAL A 640 50.06 -21.22 21.91
C VAL A 640 49.80 -20.45 20.62
N GLN A 641 49.58 -21.19 19.53
CA GLN A 641 49.13 -20.67 18.24
C GLN A 641 48.10 -21.61 17.62
N TYR A 642 47.16 -21.04 16.88
CA TYR A 642 46.19 -21.81 16.11
C TYR A 642 45.83 -21.07 14.82
N ALA A 643 46.03 -21.72 13.68
CA ALA A 643 45.96 -21.10 12.34
C ALA A 643 44.55 -20.91 11.80
N ASP A 644 43.60 -21.66 12.34
CA ASP A 644 42.18 -21.61 11.98
C ASP A 644 41.38 -20.92 13.09
N VAL A 645 40.06 -20.93 12.99
CA VAL A 645 39.16 -20.27 13.94
C VAL A 645 38.31 -21.26 14.71
N GLY A 646 37.74 -20.77 15.81
CA GLY A 646 36.83 -21.51 16.67
C GLY A 646 37.29 -21.59 18.13
N GLN A 647 36.49 -22.26 18.94
CA GLN A 647 36.79 -22.60 20.31
C GLN A 647 37.55 -23.93 20.38
N MET A 648 38.73 -23.89 20.99
CA MET A 648 39.61 -25.03 21.18
C MET A 648 39.67 -25.41 22.66
N SER A 649 39.80 -26.70 22.93
CA SER A 649 40.08 -27.24 24.26
C SER A 649 41.50 -27.81 24.30
N LEU A 650 42.21 -27.52 25.39
CA LEU A 650 43.53 -28.06 25.68
C LEU A 650 43.48 -28.90 26.96
N THR A 651 44.00 -30.12 26.90
CA THR A 651 44.14 -31.01 28.04
C THR A 651 45.61 -31.32 28.26
N ALA A 652 46.15 -30.93 29.42
CA ALA A 652 47.48 -31.33 29.84
C ALA A 652 47.42 -32.49 30.84
N SER A 653 48.35 -33.43 30.71
CA SER A 653 48.50 -34.56 31.62
C SER A 653 49.97 -34.82 31.94
N TYR A 654 50.24 -35.17 33.19
CA TYR A 654 51.55 -35.55 33.69
C TYR A 654 51.41 -36.85 34.46
N SER A 655 52.21 -37.85 34.06
CA SER A 655 52.36 -39.10 34.80
C SER A 655 53.80 -39.16 35.31
N GLY A 656 53.95 -39.11 36.64
CA GLY A 656 55.24 -39.05 37.30
C GLY A 656 55.99 -40.38 37.23
N SER A 657 57.31 -40.27 37.10
CA SER A 657 58.26 -41.38 37.16
C SER A 657 59.41 -41.04 38.13
N GLY A 658 60.20 -42.03 38.54
CA GLY A 658 61.29 -41.84 39.49
C GLY A 658 60.82 -41.26 40.83
N ALA A 659 61.33 -40.08 41.20
CA ALA A 659 60.96 -39.39 42.45
C ALA A 659 59.48 -38.96 42.51
N ASP A 660 58.80 -38.87 41.36
CA ASP A 660 57.38 -38.55 41.28
C ASP A 660 56.52 -39.80 41.00
N ALA A 661 57.05 -41.01 41.16
CA ALA A 661 56.32 -42.24 40.85
C ALA A 661 54.97 -42.30 41.60
N GLY A 662 53.88 -42.48 40.84
CA GLY A 662 52.51 -42.49 41.36
C GLY A 662 51.82 -41.12 41.39
N LEU A 663 52.51 -40.02 41.10
CA LEU A 663 51.89 -38.71 40.91
C LEU A 663 51.20 -38.64 39.54
N SER A 664 49.89 -38.40 39.53
CA SER A 664 49.11 -38.14 38.33
C SER A 664 48.49 -36.76 38.43
N MET A 665 48.72 -35.92 37.42
CA MET A 665 48.13 -34.60 37.35
C MET A 665 47.50 -34.37 35.98
N SER A 666 46.31 -33.78 35.97
CA SER A 666 45.64 -33.36 34.75
C SER A 666 45.10 -31.94 34.92
N GLY A 667 44.92 -31.26 33.80
CA GLY A 667 44.31 -29.94 33.74
C GLY A 667 43.72 -29.68 32.36
N THR A 668 42.63 -28.91 32.31
CA THR A 668 42.00 -28.54 31.05
C THR A 668 41.75 -27.04 31.00
N THR A 669 41.76 -26.47 29.79
CA THR A 669 41.36 -25.08 29.54
C THR A 669 40.76 -24.97 28.14
N SER A 670 40.13 -23.85 27.84
CA SER A 670 39.62 -23.54 26.51
C SER A 670 39.92 -22.09 26.13
N PHE A 671 40.06 -21.84 24.84
CA PHE A 671 40.23 -20.49 24.29
C PHE A 671 39.55 -20.39 22.93
N ILE A 672 39.27 -19.16 22.51
CA ILE A 672 38.74 -18.86 21.17
C ILE A 672 39.82 -18.20 20.33
N ALA A 673 40.03 -18.74 19.12
CA ALA A 673 40.77 -18.06 18.06
C ALA A 673 39.79 -17.44 17.07
N SER A 674 39.85 -16.12 16.92
CA SER A 674 38.96 -15.35 16.05
C SER A 674 39.60 -15.07 14.68
N PRO A 675 38.82 -14.94 13.59
CA PRO A 675 39.36 -14.39 12.35
C PRO A 675 39.94 -12.99 12.58
N ALA A 676 40.99 -12.65 11.86
CA ALA A 676 41.58 -11.31 11.92
C ALA A 676 40.77 -10.29 11.09
N SER A 677 40.27 -10.69 9.92
CA SER A 677 39.54 -9.80 9.00
C SER A 677 38.70 -10.56 7.98
N PHE A 678 37.82 -9.83 7.28
CA PHE A 678 37.27 -10.27 5.99
C PHE A 678 38.06 -9.69 4.83
N GLY A 679 38.40 -10.51 3.84
CA GLY A 679 39.01 -10.08 2.60
C GLY A 679 38.06 -10.21 1.41
N PHE A 680 38.08 -9.23 0.51
CA PHE A 680 37.35 -9.26 -0.74
C PHE A 680 38.26 -9.69 -1.91
N SER A 681 37.71 -10.49 -2.82
CA SER A 681 38.34 -10.87 -4.09
C SER A 681 37.26 -11.21 -5.12
N GLY A 682 37.62 -11.44 -6.39
CA GLY A 682 36.65 -11.86 -7.41
C GLY A 682 35.48 -10.88 -7.62
N VAL A 683 35.69 -9.59 -7.32
CA VAL A 683 34.69 -8.55 -7.59
C VAL A 683 34.55 -8.43 -9.12
N THR A 684 33.32 -8.45 -9.62
CA THR A 684 33.07 -8.32 -11.07
C THR A 684 33.79 -7.09 -11.64
N ALA A 685 34.53 -7.29 -12.73
CA ALA A 685 35.33 -6.24 -13.36
C ALA A 685 34.47 -5.11 -13.95
N SER A 686 35.09 -3.96 -14.23
CA SER A 686 34.42 -2.74 -14.68
C SER A 686 33.67 -2.89 -16.01
N SER A 687 32.35 -2.81 -15.93
CA SER A 687 31.43 -1.96 -16.71
C SER A 687 30.06 -2.23 -16.10
N LEU A 688 29.94 -1.90 -14.81
CA LEU A 688 28.80 -2.32 -14.00
C LEU A 688 27.57 -1.48 -14.38
N VAL A 689 26.41 -2.11 -14.32
CA VAL A 689 25.14 -1.48 -14.68
C VAL A 689 24.28 -1.39 -13.42
N ALA A 690 23.75 -0.21 -13.13
CA ALA A 690 22.89 0.01 -11.97
C ALA A 690 21.68 -0.94 -12.01
N GLY A 691 21.44 -1.63 -10.89
CA GLY A 691 20.38 -2.63 -10.72
C GLY A 691 20.70 -4.04 -11.24
N ASN A 692 21.75 -4.21 -12.05
CA ASN A 692 22.19 -5.54 -12.49
C ASN A 692 22.97 -6.24 -11.38
N ALA A 693 22.90 -7.58 -11.41
CA ALA A 693 23.65 -8.42 -10.49
C ALA A 693 25.16 -8.36 -10.79
N PHE A 694 25.96 -8.30 -9.75
CA PHE A 694 27.41 -8.47 -9.77
C PHE A 694 27.85 -9.39 -8.64
N SER A 695 29.06 -9.92 -8.75
CA SER A 695 29.63 -10.87 -7.80
C SER A 695 30.79 -10.30 -6.98
N ALA A 696 30.98 -10.85 -5.78
CA ALA A 696 32.17 -10.68 -4.95
C ALA A 696 32.40 -11.94 -4.10
N THR A 697 33.68 -12.28 -3.86
CA THR A 697 34.09 -13.35 -2.95
C THR A 697 34.57 -12.75 -1.64
N ILE A 698 34.01 -13.24 -0.53
CA ILE A 698 34.36 -12.86 0.84
C ILE A 698 35.09 -14.04 1.48
N THR A 699 36.25 -13.77 2.10
CA THR A 699 37.06 -14.77 2.79
C THR A 699 37.34 -14.32 4.21
N ALA A 700 37.03 -15.14 5.21
CA ALA A 700 37.51 -14.94 6.58
C ALA A 700 39.00 -15.30 6.62
N ARG A 701 39.84 -14.37 7.09
CA ARG A 701 41.29 -14.50 7.07
C ARG A 701 41.89 -14.48 8.47
N ASN A 702 42.93 -15.26 8.69
CA ASN A 702 43.76 -15.19 9.91
C ASN A 702 44.76 -14.01 9.84
N SER A 703 45.55 -13.82 10.90
CA SER A 703 46.53 -12.72 10.98
C SER A 703 47.65 -12.81 9.93
N ALA A 704 47.85 -13.97 9.28
CA ALA A 704 48.79 -14.15 8.17
C ALA A 704 48.13 -13.96 6.79
N GLY A 705 46.83 -13.63 6.73
CA GLY A 705 46.09 -13.42 5.49
C GLY A 705 45.57 -14.68 4.80
N ALA A 706 45.77 -15.88 5.39
CA ALA A 706 45.25 -17.14 4.87
C ALA A 706 43.78 -17.34 5.25
N ALA A 707 43.03 -18.07 4.44
CA ALA A 707 41.65 -18.43 4.73
C ALA A 707 41.55 -19.28 6.02
N THR A 708 40.44 -19.18 6.74
CA THR A 708 40.17 -19.93 7.98
C THR A 708 39.06 -20.98 7.74
N PRO A 709 39.39 -22.24 7.39
CA PRO A 709 38.42 -23.27 6.97
C PRO A 709 37.30 -23.63 7.95
N ASN A 710 37.45 -23.31 9.22
CA ASN A 710 36.43 -23.54 10.24
C ASN A 710 35.35 -22.46 10.31
N PHE A 711 35.60 -21.28 9.73
CA PHE A 711 34.63 -20.18 9.77
C PHE A 711 33.35 -20.58 9.03
N GLY A 712 32.20 -20.49 9.71
CA GLY A 712 30.90 -20.90 9.20
C GLY A 712 30.46 -22.32 9.57
N LYS A 713 31.30 -23.08 10.28
CA LYS A 713 30.99 -24.46 10.75
C LYS A 713 30.57 -24.54 12.22
N GLU A 714 30.39 -23.41 12.87
CA GLU A 714 30.11 -23.34 14.31
C GLU A 714 28.73 -23.92 14.66
N SER A 715 28.58 -24.48 15.87
CA SER A 715 27.41 -25.26 16.32
C SER A 715 26.08 -24.47 16.43
N ALA A 716 26.09 -23.17 16.17
CA ALA A 716 24.89 -22.33 16.06
C ALA A 716 24.80 -21.79 14.63
N VAL A 717 23.87 -22.33 13.84
CA VAL A 717 23.58 -21.79 12.51
C VAL A 717 22.85 -20.47 12.67
N THR A 718 23.47 -19.40 12.18
CA THR A 718 22.88 -18.07 12.15
C THR A 718 22.65 -17.68 10.71
N THR A 719 21.41 -17.32 10.38
CA THR A 719 21.05 -16.85 9.05
C THR A 719 21.65 -15.49 8.76
N ASP A 720 21.75 -14.62 9.77
CA ASP A 720 22.36 -13.30 9.70
C ASP A 720 23.74 -13.31 10.40
N TYR A 721 24.74 -13.89 9.74
CA TYR A 721 26.06 -14.09 10.33
C TYR A 721 27.03 -12.96 9.98
N VAL A 722 27.11 -12.61 8.69
CA VAL A 722 27.95 -11.51 8.18
C VAL A 722 27.07 -10.55 7.38
N ARG A 723 27.15 -9.26 7.69
CA ARG A 723 26.47 -8.19 6.96
C ARG A 723 27.38 -7.58 5.92
N LEU A 724 26.85 -7.44 4.71
CA LEU A 724 27.48 -6.68 3.65
C LEU A 724 26.93 -5.26 3.63
N GLY A 725 27.82 -4.29 3.52
CA GLY A 725 27.48 -2.88 3.40
C GLY A 725 28.06 -2.26 2.13
N TRP A 726 27.61 -1.04 1.87
CA TRP A 726 28.11 -0.22 0.77
C TRP A 726 28.53 1.15 1.27
N ASN A 727 29.80 1.48 1.06
CA ASN A 727 30.34 2.80 1.29
C ASN A 727 30.44 3.53 -0.04
N LYS A 728 29.52 4.46 -0.30
CA LYS A 728 29.57 5.29 -1.51
C LYS A 728 30.85 6.14 -1.52
N TYR A 729 31.57 6.13 -2.63
CA TYR A 729 32.75 6.99 -2.83
C TYR A 729 32.46 8.19 -3.74
N ARG A 730 31.91 7.97 -4.94
CA ARG A 730 31.56 9.01 -5.91
C ARG A 730 30.25 8.66 -6.64
N PRO A 731 29.41 9.65 -7.01
CA PRO A 731 29.62 11.07 -6.83
C PRO A 731 29.40 11.53 -5.38
N THR A 732 30.06 12.64 -5.02
CA THR A 732 29.78 13.44 -3.82
C THR A 732 28.93 14.65 -4.18
N GLY A 733 28.31 15.32 -3.20
CA GLY A 733 27.57 16.57 -3.39
C GLY A 733 26.10 16.48 -2.96
N THR A 734 25.38 17.59 -3.03
CA THR A 734 24.02 17.75 -2.49
C THR A 734 22.98 16.89 -3.20
N ASN A 735 23.15 16.64 -4.50
CA ASN A 735 22.26 15.77 -5.27
C ASN A 735 22.71 14.30 -5.27
N SER A 736 23.80 13.96 -4.58
CA SER A 736 24.30 12.59 -4.56
C SER A 736 23.49 11.70 -3.61
N SER A 737 22.87 10.65 -4.15
CA SER A 737 22.13 9.63 -3.41
C SER A 737 23.07 8.58 -2.80
N ALA A 738 22.70 8.05 -1.64
CA ALA A 738 23.38 6.94 -1.00
C ALA A 738 22.94 5.57 -1.53
N GLY A 739 22.00 5.51 -2.48
CA GLY A 739 21.55 4.27 -3.12
C GLY A 739 21.12 3.19 -2.13
N SER A 740 21.08 1.95 -2.63
CA SER A 740 20.86 0.75 -1.84
C SER A 740 21.59 -0.43 -2.45
N LEU A 741 22.26 -1.19 -1.58
CA LEU A 741 22.86 -2.48 -1.91
C LEU A 741 21.87 -3.57 -1.52
N SER A 742 21.61 -4.51 -2.43
CA SER A 742 20.71 -5.62 -2.22
C SER A 742 21.29 -6.93 -2.78
N GLY A 743 20.70 -8.05 -2.39
CA GLY A 743 21.05 -9.41 -2.80
C GLY A 743 20.15 -10.42 -2.09
N SER A 744 20.37 -11.71 -2.30
CA SER A 744 19.72 -12.77 -1.51
C SER A 744 19.99 -12.55 -0.02
N GLY A 745 18.96 -12.74 0.80
CA GLY A 745 19.03 -12.45 2.23
C GLY A 745 19.23 -10.97 2.55
N THR A 746 18.37 -10.06 2.05
CA THR A 746 18.41 -8.65 2.48
C THR A 746 17.43 -8.42 3.64
N SER A 747 17.91 -7.84 4.73
CA SER A 747 17.07 -7.39 5.86
C SER A 747 17.62 -6.06 6.40
N GLY A 748 16.75 -5.12 6.78
CA GLY A 748 17.21 -3.79 7.23
C GLY A 748 18.02 -3.00 6.19
N GLY A 749 17.85 -3.29 4.89
CA GLY A 749 18.52 -2.56 3.80
C GLY A 749 19.97 -2.98 3.51
N SER A 750 20.43 -4.11 4.04
CA SER A 750 21.78 -4.64 3.78
C SER A 750 21.75 -6.16 3.55
N PRO A 751 22.47 -6.70 2.55
CA PRO A 751 22.58 -8.15 2.36
C PRO A 751 23.24 -8.82 3.58
N TYR A 752 22.76 -9.99 3.95
CA TYR A 752 23.38 -10.85 4.96
C TYR A 752 23.81 -12.17 4.35
N ILE A 753 24.81 -12.78 4.98
CA ILE A 753 25.32 -14.11 4.64
C ILE A 753 25.07 -15.03 5.84
N SER A 754 24.52 -16.20 5.58
CA SER A 754 24.37 -17.28 6.58
C SER A 754 25.73 -17.89 6.93
N SER A 755 25.90 -18.35 8.16
CA SER A 755 27.11 -19.08 8.57
C SER A 755 27.37 -20.30 7.68
N THR A 756 26.33 -21.02 7.30
CA THR A 756 26.38 -22.17 6.38
C THR A 756 26.76 -21.83 4.94
N GLY A 757 26.79 -20.54 4.57
CA GLY A 757 27.19 -20.09 3.24
C GLY A 757 28.70 -20.17 3.00
N PHE A 758 29.52 -20.21 4.06
CA PHE A 758 30.96 -20.31 3.93
C PHE A 758 31.41 -21.75 3.68
N ASN A 759 32.22 -21.95 2.64
CA ASN A 759 32.92 -23.18 2.34
C ASN A 759 34.43 -22.95 2.47
N ALA A 760 35.09 -23.70 3.37
CA ALA A 760 36.50 -23.51 3.68
C ALA A 760 36.87 -22.05 4.01
N GLY A 761 36.00 -21.34 4.74
CA GLY A 761 36.21 -19.95 5.14
C GLY A 761 35.97 -18.90 4.06
N ALA A 762 35.44 -19.28 2.89
CA ALA A 762 35.11 -18.35 1.82
C ALA A 762 33.69 -18.56 1.25
N ILE A 763 33.12 -17.50 0.68
CA ILE A 763 31.83 -17.52 -0.02
C ILE A 763 31.86 -16.58 -1.22
N THR A 764 31.29 -17.00 -2.35
CA THR A 764 31.01 -16.12 -3.48
C THR A 764 29.53 -15.73 -3.48
N VAL A 765 29.24 -14.44 -3.40
CA VAL A 765 27.90 -13.89 -3.56
C VAL A 765 27.80 -13.34 -4.98
N SER A 766 26.85 -13.80 -5.79
CA SER A 766 26.77 -13.52 -7.23
C SER A 766 25.58 -12.65 -7.65
N ASP A 767 24.77 -12.21 -6.70
CA ASP A 767 23.50 -11.52 -6.92
C ASP A 767 23.44 -10.16 -6.23
N LEU A 768 24.60 -9.57 -5.92
CA LEU A 768 24.67 -8.22 -5.37
C LEU A 768 24.17 -7.22 -6.41
N LYS A 769 23.31 -6.29 -6.02
CA LYS A 769 22.75 -5.25 -6.88
C LYS A 769 22.88 -3.90 -6.21
N TRP A 770 23.38 -2.93 -6.96
CA TRP A 770 23.51 -1.55 -6.54
C TRP A 770 22.59 -0.66 -7.36
N THR A 771 21.75 0.16 -6.72
CA THR A 771 20.65 0.88 -7.40
C THR A 771 21.03 2.17 -8.11
N GLU A 772 22.25 2.67 -7.91
CA GLU A 772 22.68 3.99 -8.38
C GLU A 772 23.90 3.92 -9.31
N VAL A 773 24.19 5.02 -10.01
CA VAL A 773 25.45 5.17 -10.76
C VAL A 773 26.58 5.68 -9.86
N GLY A 774 27.82 5.48 -10.30
CA GLY A 774 29.02 5.92 -9.59
C GLY A 774 29.90 4.79 -9.07
N THR A 775 30.77 5.08 -8.09
CA THR A 775 31.73 4.14 -7.50
C THR A 775 31.57 4.05 -5.99
N GLY A 776 31.89 2.91 -5.40
CA GLY A 776 31.89 2.72 -3.96
C GLY A 776 32.73 1.52 -3.53
N ASP A 777 32.66 1.20 -2.26
CA ASP A 777 33.40 0.10 -1.64
C ASP A 777 32.43 -0.83 -0.91
N LEU A 778 32.66 -2.14 -1.04
CA LEU A 778 31.96 -3.12 -0.24
C LEU A 778 32.56 -3.18 1.15
N THR A 779 31.73 -3.43 2.15
CA THR A 779 32.15 -3.74 3.52
C THR A 779 31.53 -5.05 3.96
N ALA A 780 32.22 -5.77 4.85
CA ALA A 780 31.72 -6.97 5.52
C ALA A 780 31.96 -6.82 7.03
N SER A 781 30.96 -7.13 7.85
CA SER A 781 31.08 -7.11 9.30
C SER A 781 30.36 -8.28 9.95
N LEU A 782 30.93 -8.81 11.03
CA LEU A 782 30.30 -9.84 11.83
C LEU A 782 29.15 -9.23 12.65
N VAL A 783 27.96 -9.81 12.53
CA VAL A 783 26.73 -9.24 13.12
C VAL A 783 26.75 -9.24 14.64
N SER A 784 27.29 -10.29 15.26
CA SER A 784 27.38 -10.38 16.72
C SER A 784 28.34 -9.35 17.33
N GLY A 785 29.17 -8.69 16.52
CA GLY A 785 30.26 -7.82 16.98
C GLY A 785 31.39 -8.54 17.74
N SER A 786 31.24 -9.84 18.01
CA SER A 786 32.14 -10.64 18.81
C SER A 786 32.11 -12.11 18.37
N TYR A 787 33.19 -12.60 17.78
CA TYR A 787 33.27 -13.98 17.32
C TYR A 787 33.24 -14.95 18.51
N LEU A 788 32.18 -15.77 18.62
CA LEU A 788 31.93 -16.72 19.72
C LEU A 788 32.02 -16.10 21.14
N GLY A 789 31.79 -14.80 21.28
CA GLY A 789 31.92 -14.11 22.58
C GLY A 789 33.37 -13.82 22.99
N SER A 790 34.34 -13.95 22.07
CA SER A 790 35.76 -13.68 22.35
C SER A 790 36.08 -12.23 22.71
N GLY A 791 35.19 -11.29 22.37
CA GLY A 791 35.41 -9.84 22.49
C GLY A 791 36.04 -9.21 21.25
N THR A 792 36.23 -9.98 20.17
CA THR A 792 36.86 -9.50 18.92
C THR A 792 35.83 -9.32 17.80
N GLY A 793 35.74 -8.10 17.28
CA GLY A 793 34.95 -7.79 16.10
C GLY A 793 35.72 -8.11 14.81
N VAL A 794 35.04 -8.68 13.82
CA VAL A 794 35.62 -9.01 12.52
C VAL A 794 34.99 -8.13 11.45
N SER A 795 35.83 -7.44 10.68
CA SER A 795 35.38 -6.59 9.56
C SER A 795 36.35 -6.62 8.38
N GLY A 796 35.91 -6.10 7.24
CA GLY A 796 36.71 -5.98 6.02
C GLY A 796 36.08 -5.03 5.01
N SER A 797 36.87 -4.55 4.05
CA SER A 797 36.40 -3.71 2.95
C SER A 797 37.25 -3.86 1.69
N THR A 798 36.68 -3.52 0.52
CA THR A 798 37.44 -3.37 -0.72
C THR A 798 38.33 -2.12 -0.75
N GLY A 799 38.13 -1.18 0.18
CA GLY A 799 38.93 0.05 0.26
C GLY A 799 38.14 1.25 0.78
N SER A 800 38.62 2.44 0.44
CA SER A 800 37.96 3.73 0.75
C SER A 800 37.97 4.71 -0.43
N THR A 801 38.37 4.22 -1.61
CA THR A 801 38.60 5.01 -2.82
C THR A 801 37.75 4.52 -3.99
N GLY A 802 36.64 3.83 -3.73
CA GLY A 802 35.67 3.42 -4.73
C GLY A 802 36.16 2.28 -5.62
N ALA A 803 36.68 1.20 -5.04
CA ALA A 803 37.23 0.07 -5.80
C ALA A 803 36.19 -0.69 -6.65
N VAL A 804 34.89 -0.50 -6.37
CA VAL A 804 33.78 -1.12 -7.09
C VAL A 804 33.05 -0.08 -7.94
N GLY A 805 32.97 -0.34 -9.25
CA GLY A 805 32.39 0.56 -10.25
C GLY A 805 33.40 1.03 -11.29
N PRO A 806 33.06 2.06 -12.10
CA PRO A 806 31.82 2.84 -12.04
C PRO A 806 30.60 2.05 -12.55
N PHE A 807 29.45 2.31 -11.93
CA PHE A 807 28.13 1.89 -12.40
C PHE A 807 27.58 2.94 -13.37
N VAL A 808 27.00 2.49 -14.49
CA VAL A 808 26.26 3.31 -15.47
C VAL A 808 24.76 2.99 -15.39
N PRO A 809 23.86 3.86 -15.90
CA PRO A 809 22.44 3.53 -15.97
C PRO A 809 22.23 2.30 -16.86
N HIS A 810 21.14 1.58 -16.65
CA HIS A 810 20.77 0.45 -17.50
C HIS A 810 20.21 0.93 -18.84
N HIS A 811 19.32 1.91 -18.79
CA HIS A 811 18.62 2.42 -19.97
C HIS A 811 18.12 3.86 -19.73
N PHE A 812 17.60 4.47 -20.79
CA PHE A 812 16.84 5.71 -20.70
C PHE A 812 15.34 5.45 -20.92
N ASN A 813 14.49 6.24 -20.30
CA ASN A 813 13.07 6.32 -20.61
C ASN A 813 12.78 7.69 -21.23
N VAL A 814 12.14 7.68 -22.41
CA VAL A 814 11.84 8.88 -23.19
C VAL A 814 10.33 9.07 -23.29
N THR A 815 9.84 10.18 -22.76
CA THR A 815 8.44 10.60 -22.88
C THR A 815 8.35 11.95 -23.59
N THR A 816 7.29 12.11 -24.39
CA THR A 816 7.10 13.27 -25.26
C THR A 816 5.67 13.78 -25.16
N GLY A 817 5.51 15.09 -24.94
CA GLY A 817 4.24 15.79 -25.08
C GLY A 817 4.03 16.25 -26.51
N LEU A 818 2.89 15.91 -27.09
CA LEU A 818 2.50 16.36 -28.43
C LEU A 818 1.62 17.59 -28.29
N THR A 819 1.88 18.64 -29.07
CA THR A 819 1.17 19.94 -29.01
C THR A 819 -0.35 19.81 -29.18
N CYS A 820 -0.81 18.78 -29.90
CA CYS A 820 -2.23 18.53 -30.16
C CYS A 820 -2.76 17.27 -29.46
N GLY A 821 -2.07 16.83 -28.40
CA GLY A 821 -2.41 15.69 -27.55
C GLY A 821 -2.15 14.32 -28.19
N SER A 822 -2.65 14.09 -29.40
CA SER A 822 -2.63 12.77 -30.07
C SER A 822 -1.71 12.68 -31.29
N PHE A 823 -1.31 13.82 -31.84
CA PHE A 823 -0.44 13.91 -33.01
C PHE A 823 0.36 15.20 -32.99
N ILE A 824 1.35 15.28 -33.87
CA ILE A 824 2.12 16.49 -34.14
C ILE A 824 2.34 16.65 -35.64
N TYR A 825 2.41 17.89 -36.13
CA TYR A 825 2.75 18.12 -37.53
C TYR A 825 4.26 18.02 -37.78
N SER A 826 4.66 17.51 -38.94
CA SER A 826 6.05 17.55 -39.38
C SER A 826 6.53 18.99 -39.48
N GLY A 827 7.58 19.34 -38.74
CA GLY A 827 8.10 20.70 -38.59
C GLY A 827 7.52 21.48 -37.41
N GLN A 828 6.63 20.87 -36.61
CA GLN A 828 6.15 21.45 -35.35
C GLN A 828 7.04 20.96 -34.18
N PRO A 829 7.46 21.86 -33.27
CA PRO A 829 8.18 21.47 -32.06
C PRO A 829 7.31 20.65 -31.11
N LEU A 830 7.90 19.71 -30.39
CA LEU A 830 7.23 19.02 -29.28
C LEU A 830 6.75 20.03 -28.22
N ASP A 831 5.78 19.63 -27.40
CA ASP A 831 5.34 20.41 -26.24
C ASP A 831 6.18 20.13 -24.99
N THR A 832 6.52 18.85 -24.76
CA THR A 832 7.45 18.44 -23.70
C THR A 832 8.34 17.29 -24.16
N LEU A 833 9.53 17.18 -23.56
CA LEU A 833 10.43 16.04 -23.71
C LEU A 833 11.04 15.74 -22.34
N THR A 834 10.94 14.49 -21.89
CA THR A 834 11.65 14.02 -20.69
C THR A 834 12.52 12.83 -21.04
N VAL A 835 13.78 12.87 -20.62
CA VAL A 835 14.73 11.76 -20.68
C VAL A 835 15.13 11.40 -19.26
N THR A 836 14.81 10.19 -18.83
CA THR A 836 15.09 9.70 -17.47
C THR A 836 16.10 8.56 -17.53
N ALA A 837 17.22 8.70 -16.82
CA ALA A 837 18.20 7.63 -16.62
C ALA A 837 17.69 6.65 -15.56
N ALA A 838 17.60 5.37 -15.91
CA ALA A 838 17.00 4.34 -15.06
C ALA A 838 17.94 3.16 -14.83
N ASN A 839 17.81 2.55 -13.65
CA ASN A 839 18.43 1.28 -13.32
C ASN A 839 17.62 0.09 -13.88
N ALA A 840 18.13 -1.13 -13.74
CA ALA A 840 17.51 -2.34 -14.26
C ALA A 840 16.09 -2.62 -13.71
N SER A 841 15.73 -2.03 -12.56
CA SER A 841 14.40 -2.14 -11.95
C SER A 841 13.48 -0.96 -12.30
N ASN A 842 13.80 -0.17 -13.33
CA ASN A 842 13.11 1.07 -13.74
C ASN A 842 13.11 2.21 -12.72
N GLY A 843 13.91 2.12 -11.64
CA GLY A 843 14.11 3.23 -10.72
C GLY A 843 15.06 4.27 -11.30
N THR A 844 14.77 5.55 -11.12
CA THR A 844 15.65 6.65 -11.57
C THR A 844 16.99 6.58 -10.84
N THR A 845 18.09 6.64 -11.60
CA THR A 845 19.44 6.75 -11.02
C THR A 845 19.73 8.21 -10.67
N THR A 846 19.50 8.60 -9.42
CA THR A 846 19.67 9.98 -8.93
C THR A 846 21.10 10.49 -9.14
N ASN A 847 22.10 9.63 -9.00
CA ASN A 847 23.50 9.99 -9.18
C ASN A 847 23.88 10.32 -10.63
N TYR A 848 22.98 10.06 -11.60
CA TYR A 848 23.16 10.47 -12.98
C TYR A 848 22.78 11.94 -13.11
N ASP A 849 23.60 12.79 -12.51
CA ASP A 849 23.45 14.24 -12.45
C ASP A 849 24.67 14.89 -13.14
N GLY A 850 24.41 15.95 -13.91
CA GLY A 850 25.43 16.71 -14.63
C GLY A 850 25.53 18.17 -14.20
N THR A 851 24.81 18.57 -13.16
CA THR A 851 24.86 19.91 -12.58
C THR A 851 26.09 20.09 -11.68
N GLY A 852 26.28 21.28 -11.12
CA GLY A 852 27.33 21.54 -10.12
C GLY A 852 27.07 20.89 -8.75
N ASN A 853 25.93 20.19 -8.57
CA ASN A 853 25.54 19.57 -7.30
C ASN A 853 26.16 18.18 -7.09
N THR A 854 26.88 17.64 -8.09
CA THR A 854 27.64 16.41 -7.99
C THR A 854 29.11 16.59 -8.41
N SER A 855 30.00 15.74 -7.90
CA SER A 855 31.41 15.71 -8.31
C SER A 855 32.04 14.32 -8.14
N PRO A 856 32.73 13.77 -9.16
CA PRO A 856 32.60 14.16 -10.57
C PRO A 856 31.17 13.87 -11.07
N ASN A 857 30.80 14.46 -12.20
CA ASN A 857 29.51 14.19 -12.82
C ASN A 857 29.55 12.87 -13.60
N TYR A 858 28.53 12.04 -13.38
CA TYR A 858 28.35 10.77 -14.09
C TYR A 858 27.36 10.89 -15.25
N ALA A 859 26.54 11.95 -15.28
CA ALA A 859 25.73 12.23 -16.46
C ALA A 859 26.60 12.55 -17.67
N LYS A 860 26.20 12.03 -18.83
CA LYS A 860 26.84 12.27 -20.12
C LYS A 860 25.85 12.92 -21.08
N ALA A 861 26.39 13.59 -22.09
CA ALA A 861 25.58 14.11 -23.19
C ALA A 861 24.89 12.95 -23.92
N VAL A 862 23.62 13.16 -24.26
CA VAL A 862 22.76 12.18 -24.91
C VAL A 862 22.40 12.69 -26.30
N THR A 863 22.60 11.84 -27.31
CA THR A 863 22.18 12.09 -28.68
C THR A 863 20.76 11.57 -28.88
N LEU A 864 19.89 12.41 -29.45
CA LEU A 864 18.54 12.07 -29.85
C LEU A 864 18.52 11.71 -31.34
N SER A 865 17.87 10.62 -31.68
CA SER A 865 17.66 10.19 -33.07
C SER A 865 16.20 9.80 -33.29
N ALA A 866 15.70 10.04 -34.50
CA ALA A 866 14.37 9.60 -34.90
C ALA A 866 14.42 8.20 -35.48
N VAL A 867 13.52 7.32 -35.06
CA VAL A 867 13.39 5.95 -35.57
C VAL A 867 12.00 5.78 -36.19
N GLY A 868 11.93 5.11 -37.34
CA GLY A 868 10.67 4.78 -38.03
C GLY A 868 10.31 5.66 -39.23
N ALA A 869 11.03 6.76 -39.48
CA ALA A 869 10.83 7.61 -40.67
C ALA A 869 12.11 8.32 -41.12
N SER A 870 12.19 8.65 -42.41
CA SER A 870 13.25 9.49 -42.96
C SER A 870 12.95 10.97 -42.73
N GLY A 871 13.86 11.67 -42.06
CA GLY A 871 13.71 13.08 -41.74
C GLY A 871 14.89 13.60 -40.94
N SER A 872 14.75 14.82 -40.43
CA SER A 872 15.71 15.48 -39.55
C SER A 872 15.06 15.77 -38.20
N LEU A 873 15.80 15.56 -37.11
CA LEU A 873 15.43 15.97 -35.75
C LEU A 873 16.40 17.06 -35.30
N SER A 874 15.90 18.23 -34.89
CA SER A 874 16.74 19.32 -34.40
C SER A 874 16.01 20.17 -33.34
N PRO A 875 16.67 20.53 -32.22
CA PRO A 875 17.99 20.05 -31.77
C PRO A 875 17.97 18.54 -31.47
N SER A 876 19.14 17.89 -31.55
CA SER A 876 19.29 16.43 -31.40
C SER A 876 20.19 16.04 -30.23
N VAL A 877 20.40 16.93 -29.27
CA VAL A 877 21.32 16.73 -28.13
C VAL A 877 20.64 17.17 -26.84
N VAL A 878 20.78 16.35 -25.81
CA VAL A 878 20.52 16.69 -24.41
C VAL A 878 21.88 16.76 -23.72
N ASN A 879 22.22 17.90 -23.13
CA ASN A 879 23.53 18.08 -22.50
C ASN A 879 23.59 17.30 -21.18
N ALA A 880 24.80 16.93 -20.77
CA ALA A 880 25.00 16.31 -19.45
C ALA A 880 24.43 17.20 -18.33
N SER A 881 24.64 18.53 -18.42
CA SER A 881 24.18 19.51 -17.45
C SER A 881 22.66 19.63 -17.32
N ASP A 882 21.91 19.13 -18.31
CA ASP A 882 20.45 19.17 -18.28
C ASP A 882 19.87 18.06 -17.36
N PHE A 883 20.67 17.02 -17.07
CA PHE A 883 20.28 15.98 -16.13
C PHE A 883 20.45 16.46 -14.69
N THR A 884 19.32 16.67 -14.01
CA THR A 884 19.25 16.90 -12.57
C THR A 884 18.64 15.67 -11.92
N ARG A 885 19.35 15.04 -11.00
CA ARG A 885 18.89 13.83 -10.29
C ARG A 885 18.37 12.72 -11.22
N GLY A 886 19.07 12.48 -12.33
CA GLY A 886 18.71 11.43 -13.30
C GLY A 886 17.66 11.81 -14.33
N VAL A 887 17.13 13.04 -14.32
CA VAL A 887 16.07 13.49 -15.23
C VAL A 887 16.49 14.75 -15.97
N ALA A 888 16.36 14.74 -17.30
CA ALA A 888 16.39 15.93 -18.14
C ALA A 888 14.97 16.18 -18.67
N ALA A 889 14.32 17.25 -18.21
CA ALA A 889 12.95 17.58 -18.55
C ALA A 889 12.86 18.97 -19.20
N PHE A 890 12.20 19.03 -20.35
CA PHE A 890 12.06 20.22 -21.18
C PHE A 890 10.59 20.48 -21.49
N SER A 891 10.23 21.76 -21.56
CA SER A 891 8.90 22.22 -21.99
C SER A 891 9.03 23.35 -23.00
N SER A 892 8.03 23.47 -23.87
CA SER A 892 7.93 24.47 -24.94
C SER A 892 7.99 25.92 -24.42
N VAL A 893 7.71 26.14 -23.13
CA VAL A 893 7.81 27.46 -22.48
C VAL A 893 9.22 27.81 -21.98
N SER A 894 10.10 26.82 -21.77
CA SER A 894 11.40 27.00 -21.10
C SER A 894 12.60 26.64 -21.96
N ALA A 895 12.42 25.90 -23.06
CA ALA A 895 13.50 25.47 -23.94
C ALA A 895 13.05 25.32 -25.40
N THR A 896 14.01 25.39 -26.33
CA THR A 896 13.78 24.98 -27.71
C THR A 896 13.73 23.46 -27.79
N LEU A 897 12.54 22.91 -28.01
CA LEU A 897 12.33 21.47 -28.09
C LEU A 897 12.65 20.90 -29.48
N PRO A 898 13.02 19.61 -29.55
CA PRO A 898 13.23 18.93 -30.82
C PRO A 898 12.04 19.02 -31.76
N THR A 899 12.33 19.37 -33.01
CA THR A 899 11.38 19.39 -34.12
C THR A 899 11.76 18.28 -35.09
N PHE A 900 10.81 17.38 -35.37
CA PHE A 900 10.97 16.37 -36.39
C PHE A 900 10.34 16.85 -37.71
N THR A 901 11.13 16.80 -38.79
CA THR A 901 10.70 17.21 -40.13
C THR A 901 10.97 16.08 -41.11
N PHE A 902 9.94 15.63 -41.83
CA PHE A 902 10.10 14.66 -42.92
C PHE A 902 10.99 15.22 -44.04
N SER A 903 11.80 14.37 -44.65
CA SER A 903 12.57 14.73 -45.85
C SER A 903 11.68 15.10 -47.04
N ASN A 904 10.47 14.55 -47.10
CA ASN A 904 9.45 14.86 -48.10
C ASN A 904 8.14 15.27 -47.42
N LYS A 905 7.58 16.44 -47.77
CA LYS A 905 6.31 16.95 -47.23
C LYS A 905 5.12 16.05 -47.59
N LEU A 906 5.16 15.29 -48.68
CA LEU A 906 4.08 14.36 -49.04
C LEU A 906 4.27 12.97 -48.43
N THR A 907 4.64 12.93 -47.15
CA THR A 907 4.74 11.68 -46.37
C THR A 907 3.41 11.44 -45.63
N ALA A 908 2.88 10.21 -45.75
CA ALA A 908 1.69 9.76 -45.03
C ALA A 908 1.92 9.76 -43.49
N PRO A 909 0.87 9.75 -42.66
CA PRO A 909 1.04 9.72 -41.20
C PRO A 909 1.92 8.54 -40.79
N THR A 910 2.98 8.84 -40.03
CA THR A 910 3.97 7.84 -39.63
C THR A 910 4.19 7.91 -38.12
N SER A 911 4.34 6.75 -37.50
CA SER A 911 4.76 6.64 -36.10
C SER A 911 6.27 6.80 -36.02
N VAL A 912 6.73 7.80 -35.27
CA VAL A 912 8.16 8.06 -35.05
C VAL A 912 8.47 7.85 -33.58
N LEU A 913 9.61 7.26 -33.26
CA LEU A 913 10.14 7.17 -31.90
C LEU A 913 11.32 8.11 -31.77
N ILE A 914 11.50 8.71 -30.59
CA ILE A 914 12.72 9.45 -30.25
C ILE A 914 13.59 8.54 -29.39
N ARG A 915 14.78 8.22 -29.91
CA ARG A 915 15.77 7.40 -29.24
C ARG A 915 16.85 8.27 -28.62
N ALA A 916 17.02 8.14 -27.31
CA ALA A 916 18.13 8.70 -26.55
C ALA A 916 19.28 7.70 -26.47
N THR A 917 20.51 8.11 -26.76
CA THR A 917 21.71 7.28 -26.57
C THR A 917 22.89 8.12 -26.07
N ASP A 918 23.52 7.70 -24.98
CA ASP A 918 24.70 8.39 -24.43
C ASP A 918 26.01 7.92 -25.10
N ALA A 919 27.13 8.56 -24.74
CA ALA A 919 28.46 8.20 -25.24
C ALA A 919 28.98 6.84 -24.72
N SER A 920 28.32 6.21 -23.75
CA SER A 920 28.65 4.87 -23.24
C SER A 920 27.87 3.75 -23.94
N GLY A 921 26.93 4.11 -24.83
CA GLY A 921 26.03 3.17 -25.49
C GLY A 921 24.76 2.83 -24.70
N VAL A 922 24.51 3.49 -23.56
CA VAL A 922 23.23 3.37 -22.83
C VAL A 922 22.15 4.00 -23.68
N SER A 923 21.09 3.25 -23.96
CA SER A 923 20.06 3.65 -24.91
C SER A 923 18.65 3.48 -24.35
N SER A 924 17.72 4.28 -24.84
CA SER A 924 16.28 4.10 -24.58
C SER A 924 15.67 2.90 -25.28
N SER A 925 16.38 2.27 -26.23
CA SER A 925 15.90 1.05 -26.88
C SER A 925 15.75 -0.14 -25.91
N ALA A 926 16.48 -0.10 -24.79
CA ALA A 926 16.38 -1.08 -23.70
C ALA A 926 15.39 -0.64 -22.60
N GLY A 927 14.75 0.51 -22.77
CA GLY A 927 13.76 1.10 -21.88
C GLY A 927 12.45 1.37 -22.62
N SER A 928 11.89 2.56 -22.39
CA SER A 928 10.67 3.04 -23.04
C SER A 928 10.93 4.22 -23.98
N GLU A 929 10.29 4.16 -25.15
CA GLU A 929 10.29 5.22 -26.16
C GLU A 929 8.83 5.50 -26.54
N GLN A 930 8.35 6.71 -26.28
CA GLN A 930 6.97 7.07 -26.66
C GLN A 930 6.86 7.28 -28.18
N ALA A 931 5.87 6.60 -28.79
CA ALA A 931 5.53 6.78 -30.19
C ALA A 931 4.77 8.09 -30.42
N MET A 932 5.26 8.91 -31.35
CA MET A 932 4.60 10.14 -31.79
C MET A 932 3.99 9.95 -33.18
N SER A 933 2.71 10.27 -33.32
CA SER A 933 2.05 10.30 -34.63
C SER A 933 2.39 11.59 -35.36
N VAL A 934 3.26 11.51 -36.36
CA VAL A 934 3.70 12.66 -37.16
C VAL A 934 2.87 12.75 -38.44
N ARG A 935 2.32 13.94 -38.71
CA ARG A 935 1.50 14.21 -39.90
C ARG A 935 2.08 15.34 -40.74
N SER A 936 2.08 15.20 -42.06
CA SER A 936 2.37 16.32 -42.94
C SER A 936 1.13 17.22 -43.05
N GLY A 937 1.18 18.42 -42.47
CA GLY A 937 0.02 19.32 -42.35
C GLY A 937 -0.03 20.47 -43.35
N ARG A 938 -1.23 21.00 -43.59
CA ARG A 938 -1.47 22.30 -44.23
C ARG A 938 -2.75 22.98 -43.72
N LEU A 939 -2.84 24.30 -43.82
CA LEU A 939 -4.12 25.02 -43.78
C LEU A 939 -4.63 25.28 -45.20
N LYS A 940 -5.94 25.08 -45.40
CA LYS A 940 -6.66 25.39 -46.63
C LYS A 940 -7.73 26.44 -46.34
N VAL A 941 -7.74 27.50 -47.14
CA VAL A 941 -8.82 28.49 -47.21
C VAL A 941 -9.48 28.44 -48.58
N SER A 942 -10.74 28.87 -48.68
CA SER A 942 -11.48 28.93 -49.94
C SER A 942 -11.98 30.34 -50.19
N ASN A 943 -12.25 30.67 -51.46
CA ASN A 943 -12.94 31.90 -51.80
C ASN A 943 -14.35 31.89 -51.19
N ALA A 944 -14.85 33.08 -50.82
CA ALA A 944 -16.20 33.23 -50.30
C ALA A 944 -16.85 34.51 -50.84
N PHE A 945 -18.18 34.52 -50.92
CA PHE A 945 -18.95 35.69 -51.31
C PHE A 945 -20.19 35.84 -50.44
N GLY A 946 -20.65 37.07 -50.23
CA GLY A 946 -21.82 37.38 -49.41
C GLY A 946 -22.33 38.80 -49.61
N SER A 947 -23.34 39.19 -48.83
CA SER A 947 -23.86 40.56 -48.86
C SER A 947 -22.89 41.53 -48.21
N GLU A 948 -22.84 42.73 -48.77
CA GLU A 948 -22.21 43.94 -48.22
C GLU A 948 -22.79 44.39 -46.86
N LYS A 949 -23.94 43.84 -46.45
CA LYS A 949 -24.62 44.21 -45.20
C LYS A 949 -24.34 43.26 -44.03
N SER A 950 -23.61 42.16 -44.25
CA SER A 950 -23.41 41.11 -43.27
C SER A 950 -21.95 40.69 -43.19
N SER A 951 -21.53 40.21 -42.03
CA SER A 951 -20.24 39.54 -41.86
C SER A 951 -20.14 38.32 -42.79
N LEU A 952 -18.97 38.11 -43.40
CA LEU A 952 -18.71 36.98 -44.26
C LEU A 952 -17.91 35.91 -43.51
N VAL A 953 -18.49 34.71 -43.41
CA VAL A 953 -17.85 33.55 -42.80
C VAL A 953 -17.15 32.72 -43.88
N ILE A 954 -15.85 32.51 -43.71
CA ILE A 954 -14.98 31.78 -44.63
C ILE A 954 -14.53 30.50 -43.94
N PRO A 955 -14.77 29.32 -44.53
CA PRO A 955 -14.30 28.06 -43.95
C PRO A 955 -12.79 27.92 -44.09
N VAL A 956 -12.14 27.51 -42.99
CA VAL A 956 -10.72 27.19 -42.90
C VAL A 956 -10.60 25.73 -42.47
N GLN A 957 -9.76 24.96 -43.16
CA GLN A 957 -9.55 23.55 -42.84
C GLN A 957 -8.09 23.26 -42.55
N ALA A 958 -7.83 22.61 -41.42
CA ALA A 958 -6.56 21.94 -41.18
C ALA A 958 -6.60 20.56 -41.86
N GLN A 959 -5.63 20.30 -42.73
CA GLN A 959 -5.56 19.08 -43.53
C GLN A 959 -4.23 18.37 -43.31
N TYR A 960 -4.21 17.06 -43.52
CA TYR A 960 -2.99 16.27 -43.60
C TYR A 960 -2.93 15.43 -44.87
N TRP A 961 -1.72 15.10 -45.33
CA TRP A 961 -1.52 14.21 -46.47
C TRP A 961 -1.66 12.75 -46.03
N ASN A 962 -2.63 12.02 -46.58
CA ASN A 962 -2.86 10.60 -46.24
C ASN A 962 -2.03 9.61 -47.08
N GLY A 963 -1.08 10.10 -47.87
CA GLY A 963 -0.31 9.32 -48.85
C GLY A 963 -0.82 9.43 -50.29
N ARG A 964 -2.07 9.91 -50.48
CA ARG A 964 -2.68 10.08 -51.81
C ARG A 964 -3.30 11.46 -52.03
N ALA A 965 -3.90 12.03 -50.99
CA ALA A 965 -4.60 13.31 -51.05
C ALA A 965 -4.50 14.04 -49.70
N TRP A 966 -4.78 15.33 -49.74
CA TRP A 966 -4.97 16.14 -48.55
C TRP A 966 -6.39 15.94 -48.02
N VAL A 967 -6.51 15.45 -46.80
CA VAL A 967 -7.80 15.18 -46.12
C VAL A 967 -7.89 15.98 -44.82
N VAL A 968 -9.10 16.23 -44.33
CA VAL A 968 -9.31 17.00 -43.08
C VAL A 968 -8.66 16.28 -41.90
N ASN A 969 -7.93 17.03 -41.07
CA ASN A 969 -7.36 16.52 -39.84
C ASN A 969 -8.35 16.63 -38.68
N GLY A 970 -9.30 15.69 -38.60
CA GLY A 970 -10.34 15.66 -37.56
C GLY A 970 -9.81 15.58 -36.12
N SER A 971 -8.53 15.27 -35.92
CA SER A 971 -7.88 15.25 -34.60
C SER A 971 -7.35 16.61 -34.16
N ASP A 972 -7.29 17.61 -35.06
CA ASP A 972 -6.77 18.95 -34.75
C ASP A 972 -7.84 19.80 -34.06
N SER A 973 -7.60 20.11 -32.79
CA SER A 973 -8.36 21.09 -32.00
C SER A 973 -7.44 22.07 -31.26
N CYS A 974 -6.19 22.19 -31.70
CA CYS A 974 -5.10 22.91 -31.04
C CYS A 974 -4.61 24.11 -31.89
N THR A 975 -4.82 24.06 -33.21
CA THR A 975 -4.32 25.10 -34.12
C THR A 975 -5.14 26.38 -33.98
N SER A 976 -4.45 27.50 -33.73
CA SER A 976 -5.05 28.84 -33.69
C SER A 976 -4.25 29.82 -34.54
N VAL A 977 -4.94 30.66 -35.32
CA VAL A 977 -4.33 31.73 -36.12
C VAL A 977 -4.85 33.07 -35.59
N PRO A 978 -3.98 33.95 -35.07
CA PRO A 978 -4.39 35.26 -34.59
C PRO A 978 -4.99 36.13 -35.70
N ALA A 979 -5.92 37.03 -35.35
CA ALA A 979 -6.51 37.97 -36.30
C ALA A 979 -5.45 38.85 -36.99
N ALA A 980 -4.38 39.21 -36.27
CA ALA A 980 -3.26 39.99 -36.78
C ALA A 980 -2.41 39.26 -37.84
N SER A 981 -2.57 37.94 -37.95
CA SER A 981 -1.91 37.11 -38.97
C SER A 981 -2.73 36.98 -40.25
N VAL A 982 -3.93 37.57 -40.32
CA VAL A 982 -4.76 37.61 -41.52
C VAL A 982 -4.42 38.86 -42.32
N VAL A 983 -3.63 38.68 -43.38
CA VAL A 983 -3.22 39.75 -44.30
C VAL A 983 -4.36 40.03 -45.27
N ARG A 984 -4.67 41.31 -45.51
CA ARG A 984 -5.69 41.76 -46.47
C ARG A 984 -5.02 42.66 -47.48
N SER A 985 -5.29 42.44 -48.76
CA SER A 985 -4.68 43.19 -49.86
C SER A 985 -5.63 43.29 -51.06
N ASN A 986 -5.25 44.09 -52.05
CA ASN A 986 -5.97 44.21 -53.33
C ASN A 986 -7.49 44.45 -53.19
N TYR A 987 -7.86 45.52 -52.49
CA TYR A 987 -9.25 45.96 -52.39
C TYR A 987 -9.73 46.47 -53.76
N LEU A 988 -10.81 45.87 -54.27
CA LEU A 988 -11.46 46.21 -55.54
C LEU A 988 -12.91 46.62 -55.29
N ASP A 989 -13.44 47.55 -56.08
CA ASP A 989 -14.87 47.87 -56.11
C ASP A 989 -15.68 46.83 -56.91
N SER A 990 -17.00 47.00 -57.00
CA SER A 990 -17.88 46.10 -57.75
C SER A 990 -17.67 46.10 -59.27
N LYS A 991 -16.87 47.02 -59.80
CA LYS A 991 -16.45 47.08 -61.22
C LYS A 991 -15.05 46.49 -61.44
N GLY A 992 -14.39 46.04 -60.38
CA GLY A 992 -13.04 45.49 -60.43
C GLY A 992 -11.93 46.53 -60.43
N ALA A 993 -12.22 47.81 -60.13
CA ALA A 993 -11.21 48.86 -59.99
C ALA A 993 -10.67 48.91 -58.56
N SER A 994 -9.38 49.21 -58.38
CA SER A 994 -8.79 49.35 -57.05
C SER A 994 -9.47 50.48 -56.26
N THR A 995 -9.75 50.24 -54.97
CA THR A 995 -10.48 51.17 -54.13
C THR A 995 -9.96 51.20 -52.70
N SER A 996 -10.02 52.37 -52.08
CA SER A 996 -9.81 52.58 -50.63
C SER A 996 -11.10 53.00 -49.92
N ALA A 997 -12.25 52.93 -50.60
CA ALA A 997 -13.53 53.44 -50.10
C ALA A 997 -14.15 52.58 -49.00
N TRP A 998 -13.68 51.34 -48.82
CA TRP A 998 -14.18 50.42 -47.81
C TRP A 998 -13.07 49.52 -47.27
N THR A 999 -13.27 48.99 -46.06
CA THR A 999 -12.42 47.97 -45.44
C THR A 999 -13.28 46.93 -44.70
N THR A 1000 -12.64 45.85 -44.22
CA THR A 1000 -13.27 44.78 -43.43
C THR A 1000 -12.27 44.26 -42.40
N THR A 1001 -12.69 43.89 -41.19
CA THR A 1001 -11.82 43.43 -40.10
C THR A 1001 -11.91 41.91 -39.92
N PRO A 1002 -10.78 41.18 -39.84
CA PRO A 1002 -10.77 39.73 -39.65
C PRO A 1002 -10.91 39.32 -38.17
N SER A 1003 -11.51 38.15 -37.94
CA SER A 1003 -11.46 37.45 -36.66
C SER A 1003 -10.20 36.58 -36.53
N ALA A 1004 -9.89 36.13 -35.30
CA ALA A 1004 -8.99 35.00 -35.11
C ALA A 1004 -9.66 33.71 -35.63
N ILE A 1005 -8.85 32.71 -35.95
CA ILE A 1005 -9.30 31.38 -36.38
C ILE A 1005 -8.90 30.38 -35.29
N SER A 1006 -9.86 29.61 -34.81
CA SER A 1006 -9.60 28.44 -33.98
C SER A 1006 -10.07 27.20 -34.73
N ILE A 1007 -9.20 26.22 -34.86
CA ILE A 1007 -9.55 24.93 -35.47
C ILE A 1007 -10.12 24.01 -34.39
N VAL A 1008 -11.27 23.40 -34.67
CA VAL A 1008 -11.89 22.36 -33.86
C VAL A 1008 -12.27 21.19 -34.78
N ALA A 1009 -11.78 20.00 -34.46
CA ALA A 1009 -11.94 18.81 -35.30
C ALA A 1009 -11.57 19.06 -36.78
N GLY A 1010 -10.45 19.76 -37.01
CA GLY A 1010 -9.92 20.06 -38.34
C GLY A 1010 -10.64 21.17 -39.11
N ASN A 1011 -11.70 21.76 -38.56
CA ASN A 1011 -12.48 22.82 -39.19
C ASN A 1011 -12.45 24.09 -38.33
N GLY A 1012 -12.36 25.25 -38.96
CA GLY A 1012 -12.51 26.55 -38.32
C GLY A 1012 -13.13 27.55 -39.28
N SER A 1013 -13.37 28.75 -38.79
CA SER A 1013 -13.91 29.84 -39.59
C SER A 1013 -13.13 31.13 -39.41
N LEU A 1014 -12.86 31.80 -40.51
CA LEU A 1014 -12.44 33.19 -40.55
C LEU A 1014 -13.67 34.04 -40.80
N THR A 1015 -13.96 34.99 -39.90
CA THR A 1015 -15.03 35.96 -40.12
C THR A 1015 -14.43 37.29 -40.54
N LEU A 1016 -14.87 37.82 -41.68
CA LEU A 1016 -14.61 39.19 -42.09
C LEU A 1016 -15.86 40.03 -41.76
N SER A 1017 -15.71 41.17 -41.09
CA SER A 1017 -16.84 42.07 -40.82
C SER A 1017 -17.45 42.63 -42.11
N ALA A 1018 -18.70 43.09 -42.03
CA ALA A 1018 -19.33 43.77 -43.17
C ALA A 1018 -18.45 44.94 -43.65
N PRO A 1019 -18.35 45.19 -44.97
CA PRO A 1019 -17.61 46.33 -45.51
C PRO A 1019 -18.08 47.64 -44.88
N THR A 1020 -17.14 48.48 -44.48
CA THR A 1020 -17.46 49.84 -44.02
C THR A 1020 -18.20 50.61 -45.12
N ALA A 1021 -19.12 51.49 -44.73
CA ALA A 1021 -19.90 52.32 -45.66
C ALA A 1021 -20.73 51.52 -46.70
N ASN A 1022 -21.09 50.26 -46.40
CA ASN A 1022 -21.80 49.37 -47.33
C ASN A 1022 -21.09 49.21 -48.68
N GLY A 1023 -19.75 49.22 -48.67
CA GLY A 1023 -18.94 49.06 -49.88
C GLY A 1023 -19.19 47.71 -50.56
N THR A 1024 -19.27 47.72 -51.88
CA THR A 1024 -19.37 46.50 -52.72
C THR A 1024 -18.07 46.29 -53.46
N GLY A 1025 -17.62 45.03 -53.57
CA GLY A 1025 -16.31 44.73 -54.13
C GLY A 1025 -15.69 43.42 -53.66
N SER A 1026 -14.36 43.30 -53.79
CA SER A 1026 -13.61 42.13 -53.30
C SER A 1026 -12.29 42.52 -52.63
N VAL A 1027 -11.80 41.65 -51.74
CA VAL A 1027 -10.50 41.76 -51.06
C VAL A 1027 -9.81 40.41 -51.10
N ASP A 1028 -8.51 40.41 -51.43
CA ASP A 1028 -7.66 39.23 -51.31
C ASP A 1028 -7.12 39.13 -49.90
N PHE A 1029 -7.04 37.91 -49.36
CA PHE A 1029 -6.48 37.68 -48.03
C PHE A 1029 -5.53 36.48 -48.02
N ALA A 1030 -4.57 36.51 -47.11
CA ALA A 1030 -3.62 35.44 -46.84
C ALA A 1030 -3.47 35.21 -45.33
N LEU A 1031 -3.15 33.98 -44.93
CA LEU A 1031 -2.78 33.68 -43.54
C LEU A 1031 -1.25 33.68 -43.44
N ASN A 1032 -0.64 34.66 -42.77
CA ASN A 1032 0.80 34.67 -42.53
C ASN A 1032 1.17 33.60 -41.49
N LEU A 1033 1.53 32.41 -41.96
CA LEU A 1033 1.90 31.28 -41.09
C LEU A 1033 3.38 31.30 -40.71
N GLY A 1034 4.16 32.26 -41.21
CA GLY A 1034 5.59 32.39 -40.89
C GLY A 1034 5.86 33.03 -39.54
N SER A 1035 7.12 33.39 -39.32
CA SER A 1035 7.58 34.16 -38.15
C SER A 1035 7.88 35.63 -38.45
N THR A 1036 7.79 36.04 -39.73
CA THR A 1036 8.13 37.38 -40.22
C THR A 1036 6.91 38.28 -40.36
N SER A 1037 7.13 39.58 -40.56
CA SER A 1037 6.05 40.57 -40.76
C SER A 1037 5.43 40.55 -42.16
N THR A 1038 5.90 39.69 -43.05
CA THR A 1038 5.46 39.58 -44.45
C THR A 1038 5.03 38.15 -44.72
N ASP A 1039 3.84 37.96 -45.30
CA ASP A 1039 3.37 36.64 -45.73
C ASP A 1039 4.10 36.18 -47.01
N GLN A 1040 4.10 34.87 -47.23
CA GLN A 1040 4.69 34.22 -48.41
C GLN A 1040 3.60 33.62 -49.31
N SER A 1041 2.43 34.25 -49.38
CA SER A 1041 1.36 33.78 -50.27
C SER A 1041 1.67 34.05 -51.74
N CYS A 1042 0.74 33.67 -52.61
CA CYS A 1042 0.83 33.92 -54.04
C CYS A 1042 0.18 35.23 -54.46
N LEU A 1043 -0.12 36.13 -53.52
CA LEU A 1043 -0.68 37.44 -53.82
C LEU A 1043 0.40 38.38 -54.35
N ALA A 1044 0.02 39.35 -55.18
CA ALA A 1044 0.99 40.28 -55.77
C ALA A 1044 1.54 41.31 -54.75
N THR A 1045 0.85 41.50 -53.63
CA THR A 1045 1.17 42.49 -52.60
C THR A 1045 1.08 41.86 -51.22
N HIS A 1046 2.05 42.15 -50.35
CA HIS A 1046 2.16 41.58 -49.00
C HIS A 1046 2.25 42.69 -47.94
N PRO A 1047 1.10 43.30 -47.56
CA PRO A 1047 1.07 44.25 -46.45
C PRO A 1047 1.64 43.67 -45.16
N SER A 1048 2.23 44.54 -44.32
CA SER A 1048 2.79 44.12 -43.04
C SER A 1048 1.73 43.47 -42.14
N SER A 1049 2.09 42.38 -41.48
CA SER A 1049 1.24 41.59 -40.57
C SER A 1049 2.07 40.98 -39.45
N THR A 1050 1.45 40.18 -38.59
CA THR A 1050 2.15 39.39 -37.56
C THR A 1050 2.22 37.93 -37.98
N GLY A 1051 3.41 37.33 -38.01
CA GLY A 1051 3.56 35.90 -38.29
C GLY A 1051 2.92 35.03 -37.20
N ALA A 1052 2.15 34.01 -37.59
CA ALA A 1052 1.49 33.09 -36.65
C ALA A 1052 2.43 32.02 -36.05
N GLY A 1053 3.64 31.85 -36.59
CA GLY A 1053 4.59 30.83 -36.12
C GLY A 1053 4.19 29.39 -36.46
N LEU A 1054 3.35 29.19 -37.49
CA LEU A 1054 2.78 27.89 -37.90
C LEU A 1054 3.35 27.41 -39.24
N GLY A 1055 4.65 27.60 -39.48
CA GLY A 1055 5.27 27.33 -40.77
C GLY A 1055 5.09 25.89 -41.27
N TRP A 1056 4.89 24.94 -40.35
CA TRP A 1056 4.56 23.54 -40.65
C TRP A 1056 3.19 23.32 -41.30
N LEU A 1057 2.32 24.34 -41.36
CA LEU A 1057 1.03 24.30 -42.05
C LEU A 1057 1.03 25.02 -43.41
N ARG A 1058 2.20 25.42 -43.89
CA ARG A 1058 2.39 25.88 -45.28
C ARG A 1058 2.36 24.70 -46.26
N ALA A 1059 1.99 24.99 -47.50
CA ALA A 1059 1.93 24.02 -48.59
C ALA A 1059 2.25 24.69 -49.93
N GLN A 1060 2.17 23.93 -51.02
CA GLN A 1060 2.13 24.47 -52.38
C GLN A 1060 0.73 25.03 -52.67
N ASN A 1061 0.35 26.12 -52.01
CA ASN A 1061 -0.93 26.80 -52.24
C ASN A 1061 -0.82 27.72 -53.47
N GLY A 1062 -1.81 27.69 -54.38
CA GLY A 1062 -1.92 28.63 -55.50
C GLY A 1062 -2.17 27.98 -56.86
N SER A 1063 -3.31 28.25 -57.49
CA SER A 1063 -3.64 27.75 -58.85
C SER A 1063 -3.83 28.86 -59.91
N ALA A 1064 -3.48 30.12 -59.61
CA ALA A 1064 -3.66 31.22 -60.57
C ALA A 1064 -2.42 32.13 -60.64
N ASN A 1065 -1.81 32.18 -61.83
CA ASN A 1065 -0.80 33.08 -62.42
C ASN A 1065 0.40 33.63 -61.60
N ALA A 1066 0.31 33.88 -60.29
CA ALA A 1066 1.40 34.46 -59.49
C ALA A 1066 2.30 33.43 -58.78
N CYS A 1067 1.89 32.16 -58.73
CA CYS A 1067 2.69 31.04 -58.19
C CYS A 1067 2.98 29.92 -59.20
N ALA A 1068 2.85 30.22 -60.50
CA ALA A 1068 3.23 29.26 -61.54
C ALA A 1068 4.73 28.92 -61.41
N GLY A 1069 5.05 27.64 -61.23
CA GLY A 1069 6.43 27.16 -61.10
C GLY A 1069 6.98 27.05 -59.67
N VAL A 1070 6.20 27.37 -58.63
CA VAL A 1070 6.61 27.14 -57.24
C VAL A 1070 6.59 25.64 -56.93
N THR A 1071 7.74 25.07 -56.59
CA THR A 1071 7.91 23.65 -56.22
C THR A 1071 8.12 23.45 -54.72
N THR A 1072 8.23 24.51 -53.93
CA THR A 1072 8.45 24.48 -52.48
C THR A 1072 7.14 24.47 -51.68
N TYR A 1073 7.13 23.82 -50.51
CA TYR A 1073 5.96 23.73 -49.61
C TYR A 1073 5.92 24.85 -48.57
N ASP A 1074 6.30 26.05 -48.96
CA ASP A 1074 6.49 27.20 -48.07
C ASP A 1074 5.47 28.33 -48.31
N ARG A 1075 4.45 28.12 -49.15
CA ARG A 1075 3.46 29.15 -49.47
C ARG A 1075 2.37 29.23 -48.41
N ASP A 1076 2.10 30.45 -47.99
CA ASP A 1076 0.97 30.78 -47.13
C ASP A 1076 -0.37 30.65 -47.90
N PRO A 1077 -1.44 30.12 -47.27
CA PRO A 1077 -2.72 29.94 -47.93
C PRO A 1077 -3.41 31.30 -48.15
N SER A 1078 -3.93 31.52 -49.35
CA SER A 1078 -4.62 32.76 -49.74
C SER A 1078 -5.91 32.48 -50.52
N ALA A 1079 -6.86 33.41 -50.42
CA ALA A 1079 -8.14 33.37 -51.14
C ALA A 1079 -8.73 34.78 -51.29
N ARG A 1080 -9.87 34.89 -51.97
CA ARG A 1080 -10.63 36.13 -52.21
C ARG A 1080 -11.98 36.11 -51.49
N ALA A 1081 -12.30 37.22 -50.83
CA ALA A 1081 -13.60 37.51 -50.25
C ALA A 1081 -14.34 38.56 -51.10
N THR A 1082 -15.60 38.32 -51.44
CA THR A 1082 -16.41 39.22 -52.30
C THR A 1082 -17.70 39.65 -51.60
N PHE A 1083 -18.01 40.94 -51.62
CA PHE A 1083 -19.16 41.54 -50.95
C PHE A 1083 -20.06 42.28 -51.95
N GLY A 1084 -21.34 41.90 -52.04
CA GLY A 1084 -22.37 42.63 -52.78
C GLY A 1084 -22.17 42.78 -54.30
N VAL A 1085 -21.19 42.08 -54.90
CA VAL A 1085 -20.95 42.08 -56.36
C VAL A 1085 -21.93 41.13 -57.08
N TYR A 1086 -22.23 40.01 -56.45
CA TYR A 1086 -23.19 39.03 -56.98
C TYR A 1086 -24.55 39.29 -56.33
N SER A 1087 -25.57 39.54 -57.16
CA SER A 1087 -26.95 39.65 -56.66
C SER A 1087 -27.37 38.32 -56.02
N PRO A 1088 -27.96 38.29 -54.82
CA PRO A 1088 -28.58 37.08 -54.28
C PRO A 1088 -29.57 36.56 -55.34
N GLU A 1089 -29.48 35.28 -55.69
CA GLU A 1089 -30.35 34.66 -56.68
C GLU A 1089 -31.82 34.75 -56.23
N THR A 1090 -32.52 35.81 -56.63
CA THR A 1090 -33.97 35.94 -56.49
C THR A 1090 -34.72 35.13 -57.55
N ARG A 1091 -34.02 34.33 -58.37
CA ARG A 1091 -34.64 33.39 -59.31
C ARG A 1091 -34.48 31.97 -58.76
N ARG A 1092 -35.59 31.43 -58.25
CA ARG A 1092 -35.76 29.98 -58.00
C ARG A 1092 -35.40 29.22 -59.28
N MET A 1093 -34.21 28.63 -59.36
CA MET A 1093 -33.91 27.55 -60.28
C MET A 1093 -33.68 26.28 -59.46
N VAL A 1094 -34.61 25.35 -59.59
CA VAL A 1094 -34.40 23.95 -59.22
C VAL A 1094 -33.56 23.34 -60.34
N PHE A 1095 -32.39 22.81 -60.01
CA PHE A 1095 -31.80 21.72 -60.78
C PHE A 1095 -31.40 20.62 -59.80
N THR A 1096 -32.20 19.55 -59.81
CA THR A 1096 -31.78 18.21 -59.39
C THR A 1096 -31.14 17.53 -60.59
N ARG A 1097 -29.99 16.84 -60.42
CA ARG A 1097 -29.84 15.43 -60.81
C ARG A 1097 -28.55 14.83 -60.24
N ASP A 1098 -28.74 13.67 -59.60
CA ASP A 1098 -27.78 12.84 -58.89
C ASP A 1098 -26.72 12.18 -59.78
N LEU A 1099 -25.68 11.61 -59.15
CA LEU A 1099 -25.25 10.23 -59.44
C LEU A 1099 -24.50 9.64 -58.22
N TYR A 1100 -24.84 8.38 -57.97
CA TYR A 1100 -24.45 7.46 -56.89
C TYR A 1100 -22.97 7.44 -56.48
#